data_AF-A0AAN5SZW1-F1
#
_entry.id   AF-A0AAN5SZW1-F1
#
_cell.length_a   1.000
_cell.length_b   1.000
_cell.length_c   1.000
_cell.angle_alpha   90.00
_cell.angle_beta   90.00
_cell.angle_gamma   90.00
#
_symmetry.space_group_name_H-M   'P 1'
#
loop_
_entity.id
_entity.type
_entity.pdbx_description
1 polymer ?
#
loop_
_entity_poly.entity_id
_entity_poly.type
_entity_poly.pdbx_seq_one_letter_code
_entity_poly.pdbx_strand_id
1 'polypeptide(L)'
;MSHSKREQNPIARNLSDFRQVATLLNNEGLVVTEHNYKKVQALLNRYKELATFIDQNQSKLNGKQIGELNQIRLIISPEERREIRKSVTRIENGIKNREERIKEEYTRIEKQQAKAREVVQVLWPQLQKAAKKFINSGIANMEELLKEYKDLRNELYNHALNLPTQERKQKNQEMAELSRLVNIHESKLYEEINRARNVIEAAVTQAQKNVDSMSLLQMVRLMLPKLKDADILKIAQKAGVLSLQDTTTSEHGANLDKLVVREQPLEKQSALISIMFKELALNGAQAGPLAKYLQAVQENAKDLISGKKTHFTLLYQTNEGEIGGFYFNIHELLQNQHQAISKLVHEMYKRGVDQNSRVVMAFASPEQTASLMLANGENIKALTEAGNLQELTEQLLENAGDSKALARIVGHDVVIGQKTSEIIRDLNRSKEQNGIEPAEVMKLFQIIAVIFETRNILINWITAPVHLKEQTEEALLGAGKTPAIVEGKGTQPKRVRFLPDLVEKPKATSPDTEQPVTKRKDDELLDKKIQVALEKVDQALEELKGKIGDINQHKYDKAYEAAKILLRQLQETRDQYAIDLANPQINFKEAGLKFKEASNLVIQQAKPILEKDLGWGEYLKNLFKVIVNAIVFCVTFGASQGFFATTRAKSAEAVEKAESELELNQLGSLPK
;
A
#
# COMPACT_ATOMS: atom_id res chain seq x y z
N MET A 1 25.34 8.01 98.14
CA MET A 1 25.47 7.45 96.77
C MET A 1 24.92 6.03 96.78
N SER A 2 23.68 5.86 96.33
CA SER A 2 22.99 4.58 96.17
C SER A 2 22.65 4.46 94.70
N HIS A 3 23.14 3.40 94.04
CA HIS A 3 22.70 2.79 92.77
C HIS A 3 23.90 2.38 91.89
N SER A 4 24.59 1.31 92.27
CA SER A 4 25.29 0.44 91.30
C SER A 4 25.45 -0.98 91.84
N LYS A 5 24.32 -1.70 91.95
CA LYS A 5 24.29 -3.17 92.08
C LYS A 5 23.41 -3.84 91.02
N ARG A 6 22.79 -3.06 90.13
CA ARG A 6 21.94 -3.57 89.02
C ARG A 6 22.74 -4.01 87.80
N GLU A 7 24.01 -3.63 87.68
CA GLU A 7 24.84 -3.92 86.50
C GLU A 7 25.51 -5.31 86.51
N GLN A 8 25.44 -6.08 87.60
CA GLN A 8 26.14 -7.36 87.72
C GLN A 8 25.25 -8.62 87.70
N ASN A 9 23.93 -8.50 87.51
CA ASN A 9 23.05 -9.67 87.40
C ASN A 9 22.57 -9.88 85.94
N PRO A 10 23.14 -10.85 85.19
CA PRO A 10 22.79 -11.09 83.78
C PRO A 10 21.32 -11.45 83.57
N ILE A 11 20.64 -12.02 84.58
CA ILE A 11 19.21 -12.35 84.52
C ILE A 11 18.35 -11.08 84.54
N ALA A 12 18.71 -10.09 85.34
CA ALA A 12 17.97 -8.83 85.43
C ALA A 12 18.08 -8.01 84.14
N ARG A 13 19.25 -8.01 83.50
CA ARG A 13 19.46 -7.36 82.19
C ARG A 13 18.61 -8.02 81.10
N ASN A 14 18.62 -9.35 81.02
CA ASN A 14 17.85 -10.07 80.02
C ASN A 14 16.33 -9.94 80.22
N LEU A 15 15.84 -9.81 81.46
CA LEU A 15 14.43 -9.50 81.72
C LEU A 15 14.04 -8.08 81.25
N SER A 16 14.92 -7.10 81.45
CA SER A 16 14.71 -5.74 80.93
C SER A 16 14.65 -5.72 79.40
N ASP A 17 15.63 -6.37 78.75
CA ASP A 17 15.66 -6.51 77.30
C ASP A 17 14.44 -7.27 76.78
N PHE A 18 13.98 -8.29 77.51
CA PHE A 18 12.80 -9.08 77.13
C PHE A 18 11.52 -8.23 77.19
N ARG A 19 11.38 -7.39 78.22
CA ARG A 19 10.29 -6.42 78.31
C ARG A 19 10.32 -5.44 77.14
N GLN A 20 11.49 -4.89 76.81
CA GLN A 20 11.63 -3.94 75.71
C GLN A 20 11.27 -4.59 74.37
N VAL A 21 11.76 -5.79 74.10
CA VAL A 21 11.44 -6.55 72.88
C VAL A 21 9.96 -6.91 72.81
N ALA A 22 9.33 -7.29 73.92
CA ALA A 22 7.90 -7.56 73.99
C ALA A 22 7.06 -6.31 73.68
N THR A 23 7.41 -5.16 74.26
CA THR A 23 6.73 -3.89 73.99
C THR A 23 6.91 -3.43 72.54
N LEU A 24 8.13 -3.50 72.01
CA LEU A 24 8.40 -3.15 70.62
C LEU A 24 7.69 -4.09 69.66
N LEU A 25 7.65 -5.39 69.95
CA LEU A 25 6.94 -6.37 69.14
C LEU A 25 5.42 -6.14 69.20
N ASN A 26 4.88 -5.76 70.35
CA ASN A 26 3.46 -5.41 70.46
C ASN A 26 3.15 -4.18 69.61
N ASN A 27 3.96 -3.12 69.70
CA ASN A 27 3.72 -1.88 68.94
C ASN A 27 3.93 -2.03 67.44
N GLU A 28 5.04 -2.66 67.02
CA GLU A 28 5.40 -2.83 65.60
C GLU A 28 4.64 -3.99 64.93
N GLY A 29 4.16 -4.95 65.73
CA GLY A 29 3.42 -6.12 65.28
C GLY A 29 1.93 -5.88 65.05
N LEU A 30 1.37 -4.77 65.56
CA LEU A 30 -0.04 -4.39 65.33
C LEU A 30 -0.38 -4.30 63.83
N VAL A 31 0.55 -3.80 63.02
CA VAL A 31 0.41 -3.72 61.57
C VAL A 31 1.73 -4.13 60.91
N VAL A 32 1.77 -5.35 60.38
CA VAL A 32 2.91 -5.83 59.59
C VAL A 32 2.74 -5.40 58.13
N THR A 33 3.77 -4.76 57.58
CA THR A 33 3.83 -4.20 56.22
C THR A 33 5.14 -4.61 55.53
N GLU A 34 5.23 -4.38 54.22
CA GLU A 34 6.49 -4.59 53.47
C GLU A 34 7.67 -3.75 53.98
N HIS A 35 7.41 -2.62 54.63
CA HIS A 35 8.47 -1.73 55.12
C HIS A 35 9.03 -2.16 56.48
N ASN A 36 8.22 -2.80 57.34
CA ASN A 36 8.62 -3.17 58.71
C ASN A 36 8.75 -4.68 58.95
N TYR A 37 8.35 -5.57 58.03
CA TYR A 37 8.36 -7.03 58.29
C TYR A 37 9.72 -7.58 58.72
N LYS A 38 10.84 -7.09 58.15
CA LYS A 38 12.20 -7.53 58.56
C LYS A 38 12.51 -7.16 60.01
N LYS A 39 12.08 -5.96 60.42
CA LYS A 39 12.22 -5.46 61.79
C LYS A 39 11.35 -6.29 62.75
N VAL A 40 10.10 -6.55 62.39
CA VAL A 40 9.16 -7.40 63.15
C VAL A 40 9.66 -8.85 63.25
N GLN A 41 10.23 -9.40 62.17
CA GLN A 41 10.83 -10.73 62.16
C GLN A 41 12.03 -10.82 63.10
N ALA A 42 12.91 -9.81 63.10
CA ALA A 42 14.02 -9.73 64.03
C ALA A 42 13.54 -9.65 65.49
N LEU A 43 12.48 -8.88 65.77
CA LEU A 43 11.85 -8.80 67.09
C LEU A 43 11.22 -10.14 67.51
N LEU A 44 10.54 -10.86 66.61
CA LEU A 44 10.00 -12.20 66.88
C LEU A 44 11.11 -13.22 67.21
N ASN A 45 12.22 -13.19 66.48
CA ASN A 45 13.38 -14.05 66.73
C ASN A 45 14.02 -13.72 68.08
N ARG A 46 14.24 -12.43 68.35
CA ARG A 46 14.81 -11.98 69.62
C ARG A 46 13.91 -12.29 70.82
N TYR A 47 12.59 -12.16 70.65
CA TYR A 47 11.61 -12.57 71.66
C TYR A 47 11.76 -14.06 71.98
N LYS A 48 11.87 -14.91 70.96
CA LYS A 48 12.04 -16.37 71.12
C LYS A 48 13.35 -16.71 71.83
N GLU A 49 14.46 -16.07 71.46
CA GLU A 49 15.77 -16.26 72.10
C GLU A 49 15.70 -15.90 73.59
N LEU A 50 15.16 -14.74 73.93
CA LEU A 50 15.04 -14.27 75.32
C LEU A 50 14.08 -15.12 76.13
N ALA A 51 12.94 -15.55 75.55
CA ALA A 51 12.03 -16.49 76.18
C ALA A 51 12.74 -17.81 76.52
N THR A 52 13.46 -18.39 75.55
CA THR A 52 14.19 -19.64 75.71
C THR A 52 15.28 -19.54 76.79
N PHE A 53 16.05 -18.44 76.77
CA PHE A 53 17.09 -18.18 77.77
C PHE A 53 16.52 -18.10 79.18
N ILE A 54 15.39 -17.40 79.36
CA ILE A 54 14.75 -17.23 80.67
C ILE A 54 14.13 -18.54 81.15
N ASP A 55 13.50 -19.32 80.26
CA ASP A 55 12.95 -20.65 80.59
C ASP A 55 14.04 -21.62 81.06
N GLN A 56 15.21 -21.62 80.40
CA GLN A 56 16.36 -22.43 80.82
C GLN A 56 16.96 -22.01 82.17
N ASN A 57 16.71 -20.77 82.62
CA ASN A 57 17.21 -20.24 83.89
C ASN A 57 16.09 -20.02 84.92
N GLN A 58 14.92 -20.63 84.72
CA GLN A 58 13.73 -20.37 85.52
C GLN A 58 13.93 -20.69 87.01
N SER A 59 14.70 -21.75 87.34
CA SER A 59 15.05 -22.13 88.72
C SER A 59 15.95 -21.13 89.45
N LYS A 60 16.53 -20.16 88.73
CA LYS A 60 17.43 -19.12 89.27
C LYS A 60 16.73 -17.77 89.47
N LEU A 61 15.43 -17.66 89.14
CA LEU A 61 14.64 -16.45 89.30
C LEU A 61 14.11 -16.34 90.75
N ASN A 62 14.19 -15.14 91.33
CA ASN A 62 13.51 -14.86 92.60
C ASN A 62 12.02 -14.49 92.37
N GLY A 63 11.20 -14.50 93.43
CA GLY A 63 9.76 -14.25 93.33
C GLY A 63 9.38 -12.93 92.64
N LYS A 64 10.20 -11.88 92.79
CA LYS A 64 9.99 -10.59 92.11
C LYS A 64 10.23 -10.71 90.60
N GLN A 65 11.29 -11.40 90.19
CA GLN A 65 11.64 -11.65 88.79
C GLN A 65 10.62 -12.58 88.11
N ILE A 66 10.05 -13.54 88.82
CA ILE A 66 8.94 -14.37 88.32
C ILE A 66 7.71 -13.52 88.05
N GLY A 67 7.38 -12.59 88.96
CA GLY A 67 6.30 -11.62 88.74
C GLY A 67 6.54 -10.73 87.52
N GLU A 68 7.76 -10.21 87.35
CA GLU A 68 8.15 -9.41 86.18
C GLU A 68 8.06 -10.22 84.87
N LEU A 69 8.51 -11.47 84.85
CA LEU A 69 8.41 -12.37 83.69
C LEU A 69 6.95 -12.62 83.28
N ASN A 70 6.07 -12.86 84.25
CA ASN A 70 4.65 -13.05 83.99
C ASN A 70 4.02 -11.79 83.38
N GLN A 71 4.39 -10.61 83.86
CA GLN A 71 3.96 -9.34 83.27
C GLN A 71 4.47 -9.16 81.83
N ILE A 72 5.73 -9.52 81.54
CA ILE A 72 6.30 -9.45 80.18
C ILE A 72 5.55 -10.38 79.21
N ARG A 73 5.15 -11.58 79.66
CA ARG A 73 4.39 -12.54 78.84
C ARG A 73 2.96 -12.11 78.54
N LEU A 74 2.40 -11.19 79.35
CA LEU A 74 1.08 -10.61 79.12
C LEU A 74 1.10 -9.42 78.14
N ILE A 75 2.27 -8.81 77.88
CA ILE A 75 2.40 -7.69 76.93
C ILE A 75 1.96 -8.09 75.52
N ILE A 76 2.22 -9.34 75.15
CA ILE A 76 1.80 -9.90 73.87
C ILE A 76 1.51 -11.39 74.05
N SER A 77 0.34 -11.84 73.63
CA SER A 77 -0.12 -13.22 73.79
C SER A 77 0.57 -14.18 72.81
N PRO A 78 0.59 -15.50 73.10
CA PRO A 78 1.01 -16.51 72.15
C PRO A 78 0.25 -16.45 70.81
N GLU A 79 -1.05 -16.17 70.86
CA GLU A 79 -1.94 -16.05 69.71
C GLU A 79 -1.57 -14.84 68.85
N GLU A 80 -1.39 -13.66 69.45
CA GLU A 80 -0.94 -12.46 68.74
C GLU A 80 0.42 -12.68 68.10
N ARG A 81 1.39 -13.29 68.80
CA ARG A 81 2.70 -13.63 68.20
C ARG A 81 2.56 -14.59 67.02
N ARG A 82 1.60 -15.53 67.07
CA ARG A 82 1.34 -16.47 65.97
C ARG A 82 0.76 -15.74 64.76
N GLU A 83 -0.20 -14.83 64.96
CA GLU A 83 -0.78 -14.03 63.88
C GLU A 83 0.25 -13.06 63.27
N ILE A 84 1.08 -12.41 64.08
CA ILE A 84 2.19 -11.58 63.59
C ILE A 84 3.15 -12.41 62.74
N ARG A 85 3.52 -13.62 63.20
CA ARG A 85 4.38 -14.52 62.42
C ARG A 85 3.75 -14.93 61.10
N LYS A 86 2.45 -15.29 61.08
CA LYS A 86 1.72 -15.59 59.84
C LYS A 86 1.74 -14.40 58.87
N SER A 87 1.52 -13.18 59.39
CA SER A 87 1.54 -11.95 58.59
C SER A 87 2.93 -11.67 58.00
N VAL A 88 4.00 -11.84 58.78
CA VAL A 88 5.38 -11.73 58.30
C VAL A 88 5.67 -12.74 57.19
N THR A 89 5.35 -14.03 57.41
CA THR A 89 5.56 -15.08 56.40
C THR A 89 4.76 -14.82 55.12
N ARG A 90 3.52 -14.32 55.24
CA ARG A 90 2.70 -13.95 54.09
C ARG A 90 3.35 -12.84 53.25
N ILE A 91 3.86 -11.80 53.90
CA ILE A 91 4.53 -10.68 53.23
C ILE A 91 5.84 -11.14 52.57
N GLU A 92 6.66 -11.91 53.29
CA GLU A 92 7.93 -12.44 52.79
C GLU A 92 7.73 -13.32 51.54
N ASN A 93 6.78 -14.26 51.58
CA ASN A 93 6.42 -15.07 50.42
C ASN A 93 5.86 -14.22 49.27
N GLY A 94 5.06 -13.19 49.58
CA GLY A 94 4.53 -12.27 48.57
C GLY A 94 5.60 -11.42 47.87
N ILE A 95 6.67 -11.05 48.58
CA ILE A 95 7.84 -10.38 47.98
C ILE A 95 8.61 -11.36 47.11
N LYS A 96 8.96 -12.54 47.65
CA LYS A 96 9.72 -13.56 46.92
C LYS A 96 9.04 -13.99 45.63
N ASN A 97 7.73 -14.25 45.66
CA ASN A 97 6.96 -14.60 44.47
C ASN A 97 6.92 -13.47 43.43
N ARG A 98 6.92 -12.20 43.85
CA ARG A 98 7.02 -11.05 42.92
C ARG A 98 8.40 -10.96 42.28
N GLU A 99 9.46 -11.15 43.06
CA GLU A 99 10.84 -11.15 42.55
C GLU A 99 11.07 -12.29 41.55
N GLU A 100 10.55 -13.50 41.83
CA GLU A 100 10.60 -14.64 40.90
C GLU A 100 9.84 -14.32 39.59
N ARG A 101 8.61 -13.79 39.68
CA ARG A 101 7.83 -13.37 38.49
C ARG A 101 8.55 -12.32 37.66
N ILE A 102 9.14 -11.31 38.31
CA ILE A 102 9.93 -10.27 37.64
C ILE A 102 11.12 -10.90 36.91
N LYS A 103 11.85 -11.82 37.54
CA LYS A 103 13.00 -12.51 36.94
C LYS A 103 12.60 -13.38 35.74
N GLU A 104 11.49 -14.11 35.83
CA GLU A 104 10.93 -14.88 34.72
C GLU A 104 10.54 -13.98 33.54
N GLU A 105 9.91 -12.84 33.83
CA GLU A 105 9.52 -11.85 32.82
C GLU A 105 10.74 -11.22 32.13
N TYR A 106 11.77 -10.83 32.88
CA TYR A 106 13.05 -10.38 32.31
C TYR A 106 13.68 -11.43 31.40
N THR A 107 13.72 -12.69 31.84
CA THR A 107 14.27 -13.80 31.04
C THR A 107 13.48 -14.02 29.75
N ARG A 108 12.15 -13.88 29.80
CA ARG A 108 11.28 -13.98 28.62
C ARG A 108 11.54 -12.83 27.65
N ILE A 109 11.63 -11.60 28.14
CA ILE A 109 11.93 -10.40 27.33
C ILE A 109 13.30 -10.54 26.66
N GLU A 110 14.34 -10.97 27.38
CA GLU A 110 15.68 -11.19 26.82
C GLU A 110 15.67 -12.22 25.69
N LYS A 111 14.98 -13.36 25.88
CA LYS A 111 14.84 -14.38 24.82
C LYS A 111 14.10 -13.84 23.59
N GLN A 112 13.07 -13.02 23.80
CA GLN A 112 12.31 -12.40 22.71
C GLN A 112 13.17 -11.36 21.97
N GLN A 113 13.94 -10.55 22.69
CA GLN A 113 14.88 -9.58 22.11
C GLN A 113 16.01 -10.27 21.33
N ALA A 114 16.57 -11.37 21.85
CA ALA A 114 17.60 -12.14 21.15
C ALA A 114 17.09 -12.69 19.81
N LYS A 115 15.91 -13.31 19.80
CA LYS A 115 15.26 -13.78 18.56
C LYS A 115 14.98 -12.63 17.59
N ALA A 116 14.52 -11.48 18.09
CA ALA A 116 14.27 -10.31 17.26
C ALA A 116 15.56 -9.81 16.58
N ARG A 117 16.71 -9.80 17.29
CA ARG A 117 18.00 -9.41 16.71
C ARG A 117 18.45 -10.35 15.58
N GLU A 118 18.32 -11.66 15.77
CA GLU A 118 18.65 -12.66 14.74
C GLU A 118 17.84 -12.43 13.46
N VAL A 119 16.53 -12.25 13.59
CA VAL A 119 15.67 -12.02 12.42
C VAL A 119 15.96 -10.67 11.76
N VAL A 120 16.13 -9.60 12.54
CA VAL A 120 16.48 -8.27 12.02
C VAL A 120 17.82 -8.29 11.27
N GLN A 121 18.79 -9.07 11.73
CA GLN A 121 20.09 -9.23 11.07
C GLN A 121 19.96 -9.88 9.68
N VAL A 122 18.98 -10.76 9.48
CA VAL A 122 18.72 -11.43 8.19
C VAL A 122 17.86 -10.56 7.27
N LEU A 123 16.79 -9.96 7.78
CA LEU A 123 15.84 -9.19 6.99
C LEU A 123 16.39 -7.83 6.54
N TRP A 124 17.27 -7.21 7.34
CA TRP A 124 17.79 -5.88 7.01
C TRP A 124 18.56 -5.83 5.67
N PRO A 125 19.53 -6.72 5.40
CA PRO A 125 20.18 -6.77 4.08
C PRO A 125 19.23 -7.09 2.93
N GLN A 126 18.21 -7.93 3.17
CA GLN A 126 17.21 -8.26 2.15
C GLN A 126 16.37 -7.03 1.77
N LEU A 127 15.91 -6.27 2.77
CA LEU A 127 15.21 -5.01 2.58
C LEU A 127 16.07 -4.00 1.80
N GLN A 128 17.35 -3.86 2.14
CA GLN A 128 18.28 -2.99 1.41
C GLN A 128 18.44 -3.42 -0.05
N LYS A 129 18.53 -4.74 -0.31
CA LYS A 129 18.61 -5.29 -1.66
C LYS A 129 17.33 -5.01 -2.45
N ALA A 130 16.16 -5.24 -1.87
CA ALA A 130 14.86 -4.98 -2.50
C ALA A 130 14.69 -3.48 -2.80
N ALA A 131 15.01 -2.61 -1.84
CA ALA A 131 14.97 -1.16 -2.04
C ALA A 131 15.92 -0.72 -3.18
N LYS A 132 17.15 -1.24 -3.21
CA LYS A 132 18.11 -0.95 -4.28
C LYS A 132 17.60 -1.46 -5.64
N LYS A 133 16.97 -2.63 -5.69
CA LYS A 133 16.37 -3.20 -6.91
C LYS A 133 15.25 -2.28 -7.41
N PHE A 134 14.34 -1.84 -6.53
CA PHE A 134 13.27 -0.90 -6.86
C PHE A 134 13.79 0.48 -7.33
N ILE A 135 14.74 1.08 -6.60
CA ILE A 135 15.30 2.40 -6.94
C ILE A 135 16.00 2.40 -8.32
N ASN A 136 16.51 1.25 -8.76
CA ASN A 136 17.13 1.11 -10.09
C ASN A 136 16.17 0.57 -11.15
N SER A 137 14.88 0.42 -10.83
CA SER A 137 13.86 -0.08 -11.75
C SER A 137 13.09 1.05 -12.43
N GLY A 138 12.53 0.75 -13.61
CA GLY A 138 11.60 1.62 -14.31
C GLY A 138 10.13 1.20 -14.08
N ILE A 139 9.23 1.87 -14.80
CA ILE A 139 7.77 1.71 -14.69
C ILE A 139 7.31 0.24 -14.83
N ALA A 140 7.93 -0.53 -15.75
CA ALA A 140 7.55 -1.90 -16.07
C ALA A 140 7.48 -2.83 -14.84
N ASN A 141 8.43 -2.69 -13.92
CA ASN A 141 8.60 -3.59 -12.78
C ASN A 141 8.22 -2.91 -11.45
N MET A 142 7.61 -1.72 -11.52
CA MET A 142 7.31 -0.87 -10.36
C MET A 142 6.42 -1.58 -9.35
N GLU A 143 5.28 -2.14 -9.78
CA GLU A 143 4.28 -2.71 -8.87
C GLU A 143 4.83 -3.91 -8.09
N GLU A 144 5.52 -4.84 -8.77
CA GLU A 144 6.08 -6.05 -8.16
C GLU A 144 7.21 -5.73 -7.18
N LEU A 145 8.18 -4.91 -7.59
CA LEU A 145 9.34 -4.58 -6.78
C LEU A 145 8.99 -3.70 -5.59
N LEU A 146 8.01 -2.80 -5.74
CA LEU A 146 7.49 -2.00 -4.65
C LEU A 146 6.76 -2.86 -3.63
N LYS A 147 6.00 -3.87 -4.09
CA LYS A 147 5.35 -4.84 -3.22
C LYS A 147 6.38 -5.68 -2.46
N GLU A 148 7.39 -6.23 -3.15
CA GLU A 148 8.50 -6.97 -2.54
C GLU A 148 9.16 -6.14 -1.41
N TYR A 149 9.44 -4.86 -1.67
CA TYR A 149 9.98 -3.94 -0.67
C TYR A 149 9.02 -3.70 0.50
N LYS A 150 7.74 -3.40 0.23
CA LYS A 150 6.73 -3.09 1.26
C LYS A 150 6.48 -4.29 2.18
N ASP A 151 6.44 -5.50 1.63
CA ASP A 151 6.26 -6.74 2.40
C ASP A 151 7.44 -6.98 3.35
N LEU A 152 8.68 -6.89 2.83
CA LEU A 152 9.90 -7.01 3.65
C LEU A 152 10.00 -5.92 4.72
N ARG A 153 9.59 -4.69 4.42
CA ARG A 153 9.58 -3.57 5.37
C ARG A 153 8.63 -3.86 6.53
N ASN A 154 7.42 -4.32 6.21
CA ASN A 154 6.40 -4.64 7.21
C ASN A 154 6.83 -5.80 8.12
N GLU A 155 7.43 -6.84 7.53
CA GLU A 155 7.98 -7.95 8.30
C GLU A 155 9.09 -7.48 9.25
N LEU A 156 10.05 -6.69 8.75
CA LEU A 156 11.13 -6.14 9.56
C LEU A 156 10.61 -5.24 10.70
N TYR A 157 9.62 -4.39 10.42
CA TYR A 157 9.01 -3.52 11.42
C TYR A 157 8.41 -4.32 12.59
N ASN A 158 7.65 -5.37 12.30
CA ASN A 158 7.04 -6.24 13.32
C ASN A 158 8.09 -6.89 14.22
N HIS A 159 9.23 -7.31 13.66
CA HIS A 159 10.34 -7.85 14.45
C HIS A 159 11.08 -6.76 15.24
N ALA A 160 11.25 -5.57 14.68
CA ALA A 160 11.90 -4.43 15.33
C ALA A 160 11.13 -3.93 16.57
N LEU A 161 9.80 -4.11 16.64
CA LEU A 161 9.00 -3.76 17.83
C LEU A 161 9.46 -4.46 19.11
N ASN A 162 10.02 -5.67 18.96
CA ASN A 162 10.51 -6.51 20.05
C ASN A 162 11.95 -6.18 20.49
N LEU A 163 12.63 -5.24 19.81
CA LEU A 163 13.98 -4.81 20.18
C LEU A 163 13.95 -3.86 21.39
N PRO A 164 15.09 -3.73 22.10
CA PRO A 164 15.27 -2.69 23.11
C PRO A 164 15.00 -1.28 22.55
N THR A 165 14.53 -0.38 23.40
CA THR A 165 14.08 0.97 23.00
C THR A 165 15.10 1.73 22.14
N GLN A 166 16.40 1.68 22.48
CA GLN A 166 17.45 2.36 21.71
C GLN A 166 17.68 1.71 20.33
N GLU A 167 17.84 0.38 20.28
CA GLU A 167 18.04 -0.36 19.03
C GLU A 167 16.84 -0.20 18.09
N ARG A 168 15.62 -0.26 18.64
CA ARG A 168 14.39 -0.02 17.88
C ARG A 168 14.34 1.39 17.29
N LYS A 169 14.70 2.42 18.07
CA LYS A 169 14.76 3.81 17.57
C LYS A 169 15.75 3.93 16.42
N GLN A 170 16.95 3.36 16.56
CA GLN A 170 17.95 3.38 15.50
C GLN A 170 17.46 2.65 14.25
N LYS A 171 16.91 1.43 14.39
CA LYS A 171 16.39 0.68 13.24
C LYS A 171 15.23 1.37 12.54
N ASN A 172 14.34 2.03 13.29
CA ASN A 172 13.27 2.82 12.70
C ASN A 172 13.79 4.02 11.91
N GLN A 173 14.86 4.69 12.38
CA GLN A 173 15.50 5.78 11.64
C GLN A 173 16.14 5.28 10.34
N GLU A 174 16.88 4.17 10.40
CA GLU A 174 17.49 3.56 9.20
C GLU A 174 16.42 3.13 8.18
N MET A 175 15.32 2.52 8.64
CA MET A 175 14.18 2.17 7.78
C MET A 175 13.49 3.41 7.18
N ALA A 176 13.38 4.49 7.95
CA ALA A 176 12.76 5.73 7.48
C ALA A 176 13.57 6.39 6.36
N GLU A 177 14.91 6.42 6.46
CA GLU A 177 15.77 6.92 5.38
C GLU A 177 15.64 6.08 4.10
N LEU A 178 15.60 4.76 4.24
CA LEU A 178 15.40 3.88 3.07
C LEU A 178 14.01 4.09 2.44
N SER A 179 12.98 4.25 3.27
CA SER A 179 11.62 4.57 2.83
C SER A 179 11.55 5.91 2.10
N ARG A 180 12.30 6.91 2.57
CA ARG A 180 12.40 8.22 1.92
C ARG A 180 12.94 8.10 0.50
N LEU A 181 14.01 7.33 0.30
CA LEU A 181 14.58 7.11 -1.03
C LEU A 181 13.62 6.35 -1.96
N VAL A 182 12.96 5.32 -1.44
CA VAL A 182 11.94 4.55 -2.17
C VAL A 182 10.77 5.45 -2.56
N ASN A 183 10.23 6.25 -1.65
CA ASN A 183 9.09 7.13 -1.90
C ASN A 183 9.44 8.24 -2.92
N ILE A 184 10.67 8.77 -2.89
CA ILE A 184 11.15 9.72 -3.89
C ILE A 184 11.15 9.07 -5.27
N HIS A 185 11.64 7.83 -5.38
CA HIS A 185 11.64 7.11 -6.65
C HIS A 185 10.23 6.75 -7.12
N GLU A 186 9.38 6.25 -6.21
CA GLU A 186 7.96 5.96 -6.47
C GLU A 186 7.22 7.20 -7.00
N SER A 187 7.43 8.36 -6.38
CA SER A 187 6.84 9.63 -6.83
C SER A 187 7.30 10.01 -8.24
N LYS A 188 8.60 9.87 -8.54
CA LYS A 188 9.13 10.12 -9.89
C LYS A 188 8.50 9.20 -10.93
N LEU A 189 8.37 7.91 -10.62
CA LEU A 189 7.73 6.96 -11.54
C LEU A 189 6.25 7.31 -11.77
N TYR A 190 5.50 7.72 -10.74
CA TYR A 190 4.12 8.19 -10.92
C TYR A 190 4.03 9.47 -11.73
N GLU A 191 4.94 10.42 -11.55
CA GLU A 191 5.03 11.63 -12.37
C GLU A 191 5.30 11.28 -13.84
N GLU A 192 6.23 10.35 -14.11
CA GLU A 192 6.50 9.83 -15.45
C GLU A 192 5.27 9.15 -16.08
N ILE A 193 4.55 8.31 -15.32
CA ILE A 193 3.30 7.66 -15.76
C ILE A 193 2.25 8.72 -16.12
N ASN A 194 2.04 9.71 -15.26
CA ASN A 194 1.05 10.76 -15.49
C ASN A 194 1.41 11.64 -16.69
N ARG A 195 2.70 11.97 -16.85
CA ARG A 195 3.21 12.68 -18.03
C ARG A 195 2.99 11.86 -19.30
N ALA A 196 3.36 10.57 -19.28
CA ALA A 196 3.16 9.66 -20.39
C ALA A 196 1.70 9.58 -20.81
N ARG A 197 0.77 9.49 -19.84
CA ARG A 197 -0.66 9.52 -20.10
C ARG A 197 -1.09 10.75 -20.90
N ASN A 198 -0.67 11.95 -20.49
CA ASN A 198 -1.02 13.18 -21.18
C ASN A 198 -0.46 13.22 -22.61
N VAL A 199 0.79 12.77 -22.80
CA VAL A 199 1.43 12.68 -24.12
C VAL A 199 0.71 11.68 -25.02
N ILE A 200 0.33 10.53 -24.48
CA ILE A 200 -0.42 9.50 -25.20
C ILE A 200 -1.81 10.01 -25.60
N GLU A 201 -2.55 10.66 -24.71
CA GLU A 201 -3.85 11.26 -25.02
C GLU A 201 -3.74 12.34 -26.11
N ALA A 202 -2.68 13.17 -26.07
CA ALA A 202 -2.39 14.15 -27.11
C ALA A 202 -1.99 13.48 -28.44
N ALA A 203 -1.17 12.42 -28.40
CA ALA A 203 -0.77 11.66 -29.57
C ALA A 203 -1.96 10.98 -30.25
N VAL A 204 -2.88 10.38 -29.49
CA VAL A 204 -4.13 9.81 -30.02
C VAL A 204 -4.99 10.90 -30.67
N THR A 205 -5.08 12.08 -30.04
CA THR A 205 -5.80 13.22 -30.61
C THR A 205 -5.18 13.69 -31.94
N GLN A 206 -3.85 13.73 -32.02
CA GLN A 206 -3.15 14.12 -33.23
C GLN A 206 -3.24 13.03 -34.31
N ALA A 207 -3.13 11.75 -33.94
CA ALA A 207 -3.32 10.63 -34.85
C ALA A 207 -4.74 10.62 -35.45
N GLN A 208 -5.76 10.90 -34.64
CA GLN A 208 -7.12 11.05 -35.12
C GLN A 208 -7.22 12.15 -36.17
N LYS A 209 -6.66 13.34 -35.90
CA LYS A 209 -6.62 14.44 -36.88
C LYS A 209 -5.90 14.03 -38.18
N ASN A 210 -4.74 13.37 -38.07
CA ASN A 210 -3.97 12.93 -39.22
C ASN A 210 -4.75 11.94 -40.09
N VAL A 211 -5.44 10.97 -39.46
CA VAL A 211 -6.28 9.99 -40.17
C VAL A 211 -7.51 10.65 -40.79
N ASP A 212 -8.11 11.61 -40.09
CA ASP A 212 -9.30 12.33 -40.56
C ASP A 212 -9.02 13.18 -41.80
N SER A 213 -7.83 13.78 -41.86
CA SER A 213 -7.36 14.57 -43.01
C SER A 213 -6.54 13.76 -44.01
N MET A 214 -6.47 12.42 -43.87
CA MET A 214 -5.57 11.60 -44.69
C MET A 214 -6.01 11.62 -46.15
N SER A 215 -5.09 12.02 -47.02
CA SER A 215 -5.31 11.98 -48.47
C SER A 215 -5.27 10.55 -48.98
N LEU A 216 -5.94 10.28 -50.11
CA LEU A 216 -5.89 8.97 -50.76
C LEU A 216 -4.43 8.59 -51.09
N LEU A 217 -3.63 9.57 -51.52
CA LEU A 217 -2.21 9.37 -51.79
C LEU A 217 -1.47 8.88 -50.55
N GLN A 218 -1.68 9.54 -49.41
CA GLN A 218 -1.06 9.16 -48.13
C GLN A 218 -1.50 7.75 -47.69
N MET A 219 -2.80 7.46 -47.74
CA MET A 219 -3.34 6.16 -47.34
C MET A 219 -2.78 5.02 -48.20
N VAL A 220 -2.76 5.21 -49.53
CA VAL A 220 -2.21 4.19 -50.44
C VAL A 220 -0.71 4.04 -50.26
N ARG A 221 0.05 5.11 -50.00
CA ARG A 221 1.49 5.01 -49.71
C ARG A 221 1.79 4.28 -48.40
N LEU A 222 0.92 4.38 -47.39
CA LEU A 222 1.07 3.62 -46.14
C LEU A 222 0.76 2.12 -46.33
N MET A 223 -0.18 1.78 -47.21
CA MET A 223 -0.57 0.38 -47.47
C MET A 223 0.27 -0.30 -48.55
N LEU A 224 0.62 0.42 -49.61
CA LEU A 224 1.29 -0.05 -50.82
C LEU A 224 2.40 0.94 -51.22
N PRO A 225 3.48 1.05 -50.43
CA PRO A 225 4.50 2.09 -50.60
C PRO A 225 5.23 2.08 -51.95
N LYS A 226 5.21 0.94 -52.65
CA LYS A 226 5.87 0.76 -53.96
C LYS A 226 4.95 0.98 -55.16
N LEU A 227 3.66 1.26 -54.93
CA LEU A 227 2.70 1.48 -56.00
C LEU A 227 2.94 2.84 -56.66
N LYS A 228 2.97 2.87 -58.00
CA LYS A 228 3.22 4.09 -58.77
C LYS A 228 1.99 4.99 -58.76
N ASP A 229 2.20 6.31 -58.74
CA ASP A 229 1.11 7.30 -58.73
C ASP A 229 0.08 7.10 -59.86
N ALA A 230 0.50 6.61 -61.03
CA ALA A 230 -0.39 6.28 -62.14
C ALA A 230 -1.37 5.13 -61.82
N ASP A 231 -0.96 4.17 -61.00
CA ASP A 231 -1.83 3.07 -60.58
C ASP A 231 -2.73 3.48 -59.41
N ILE A 232 -2.26 4.39 -58.54
CA ILE A 232 -3.09 5.05 -57.51
C ILE A 232 -4.25 5.83 -58.16
N LEU A 233 -3.96 6.52 -59.26
CA LEU A 233 -4.96 7.25 -60.03
C LEU A 233 -6.04 6.31 -60.60
N LYS A 234 -5.64 5.14 -61.12
CA LYS A 234 -6.59 4.11 -61.56
C LYS A 234 -7.46 3.59 -60.40
N ILE A 235 -6.92 3.47 -59.19
CA ILE A 235 -7.71 3.08 -57.99
C ILE A 235 -8.81 4.12 -57.75
N ALA A 236 -8.46 5.42 -57.75
CA ALA A 236 -9.41 6.51 -57.53
C ALA A 236 -10.52 6.56 -58.60
N GLN A 237 -10.16 6.32 -59.86
CA GLN A 237 -11.10 6.26 -60.98
C GLN A 237 -12.03 5.04 -60.88
N LYS A 238 -11.48 3.85 -60.62
CA LYS A 238 -12.27 2.61 -60.44
C LYS A 238 -13.25 2.73 -59.26
N ALA A 239 -12.90 3.49 -58.22
CA ALA A 239 -13.76 3.73 -57.07
C ALA A 239 -14.84 4.81 -57.31
N GLY A 240 -14.86 5.46 -58.49
CA GLY A 240 -15.80 6.53 -58.82
C GLY A 240 -15.55 7.82 -58.03
N VAL A 241 -14.33 8.00 -57.53
CA VAL A 241 -13.93 9.19 -56.76
C VAL A 241 -13.32 10.27 -57.67
N LEU A 242 -12.65 9.86 -58.74
CA LEU A 242 -12.19 10.73 -59.83
C LEU A 242 -12.87 10.37 -61.16
N SER A 243 -12.98 11.35 -62.06
CA SER A 243 -13.58 11.14 -63.38
C SER A 243 -12.64 10.34 -64.29
N LEU A 244 -13.20 9.58 -65.23
CA LEU A 244 -12.44 8.81 -66.23
C LEU A 244 -11.78 9.70 -67.30
N GLN A 245 -12.16 10.99 -67.37
CA GLN A 245 -11.63 11.97 -68.34
C GLN A 245 -10.33 12.65 -67.86
N ASP A 246 -9.92 12.38 -66.62
CA ASP A 246 -8.74 12.97 -65.97
C ASP A 246 -7.48 12.12 -66.31
N THR A 247 -6.75 12.47 -67.38
CA THR A 247 -5.72 11.58 -68.01
C THR A 247 -4.25 12.03 -67.95
N THR A 248 -3.85 13.12 -67.27
CA THR A 248 -2.46 13.61 -67.27
C THR A 248 -1.76 13.56 -65.90
N THR A 249 -0.61 12.87 -65.81
CA THR A 249 0.02 12.47 -64.54
C THR A 249 0.66 13.58 -63.70
N SER A 250 1.05 14.73 -64.27
CA SER A 250 1.79 15.78 -63.53
C SER A 250 0.92 16.71 -62.69
N GLU A 251 -0.32 16.99 -63.12
CA GLU A 251 -1.28 17.80 -62.35
C GLU A 251 -2.03 16.96 -61.29
N HIS A 252 -2.05 15.63 -61.43
CA HIS A 252 -2.93 14.76 -60.65
C HIS A 252 -2.30 14.21 -59.37
N GLY A 253 -0.96 14.20 -59.23
CA GLY A 253 -0.31 13.99 -57.93
C GLY A 253 -0.79 15.03 -56.89
N ALA A 254 -0.99 16.28 -57.33
CA ALA A 254 -1.56 17.35 -56.51
C ALA A 254 -3.07 17.22 -56.27
N ASN A 255 -3.82 16.49 -57.12
CA ASN A 255 -5.25 16.22 -56.92
C ASN A 255 -5.49 15.00 -56.01
N LEU A 256 -4.65 13.97 -56.09
CA LEU A 256 -4.69 12.81 -55.19
C LEU A 256 -4.34 13.19 -53.75
N ASP A 257 -3.46 14.17 -53.56
CA ASP A 257 -3.08 14.67 -52.24
C ASP A 257 -4.14 15.61 -51.62
N LYS A 258 -5.05 16.14 -52.44
CA LYS A 258 -6.23 16.92 -51.98
C LYS A 258 -7.45 16.05 -51.69
N LEU A 259 -7.44 14.80 -52.14
CA LEU A 259 -8.57 13.90 -52.02
C LEU A 259 -8.58 13.23 -50.64
N VAL A 260 -9.28 13.84 -49.69
CA VAL A 260 -9.43 13.28 -48.34
C VAL A 260 -10.39 12.09 -48.37
N VAL A 261 -9.95 10.94 -47.87
CA VAL A 261 -10.72 9.68 -47.92
C VAL A 261 -11.99 9.77 -47.07
N ARG A 262 -11.88 10.35 -45.87
CA ARG A 262 -13.01 10.46 -44.92
C ARG A 262 -14.14 11.36 -45.42
N GLU A 263 -13.83 12.34 -46.26
CA GLU A 263 -14.81 13.29 -46.81
C GLU A 263 -15.64 12.68 -47.95
N GLN A 264 -15.26 11.50 -48.47
CA GLN A 264 -16.03 10.83 -49.52
C GLN A 264 -17.31 10.19 -48.97
N PRO A 265 -18.37 10.04 -49.77
CA PRO A 265 -19.53 9.21 -49.41
C PRO A 265 -19.13 7.79 -49.01
N LEU A 266 -19.87 7.17 -48.08
CA LEU A 266 -19.55 5.86 -47.51
C LEU A 266 -19.42 4.77 -48.58
N GLU A 267 -20.25 4.83 -49.62
CA GLU A 267 -20.20 3.91 -50.76
C GLU A 267 -18.86 4.00 -51.50
N LYS A 268 -18.36 5.23 -51.68
CA LYS A 268 -17.08 5.48 -52.33
C LYS A 268 -15.90 5.11 -51.43
N GLN A 269 -15.99 5.34 -50.13
CA GLN A 269 -14.98 4.88 -49.17
C GLN A 269 -14.87 3.34 -49.19
N SER A 270 -16.01 2.65 -49.17
CA SER A 270 -16.08 1.19 -49.22
C SER A 270 -15.53 0.64 -50.55
N ALA A 271 -15.83 1.32 -51.66
CA ALA A 271 -15.29 0.98 -52.98
C ALA A 271 -13.76 1.17 -53.03
N LEU A 272 -13.25 2.30 -52.53
CA LEU A 272 -11.81 2.57 -52.43
C LEU A 272 -11.12 1.46 -51.65
N ILE A 273 -11.58 1.16 -50.44
CA ILE A 273 -10.98 0.11 -49.60
C ILE A 273 -11.00 -1.25 -50.31
N SER A 274 -12.14 -1.63 -50.91
CA SER A 274 -12.25 -2.89 -51.64
C SER A 274 -11.29 -2.99 -52.83
N ILE A 275 -11.10 -1.90 -53.57
CA ILE A 275 -10.16 -1.86 -54.70
C ILE A 275 -8.73 -1.90 -54.20
N MET A 276 -8.38 -1.14 -53.15
CA MET A 276 -7.05 -1.16 -52.55
C MET A 276 -6.68 -2.56 -52.05
N PHE A 277 -7.62 -3.32 -51.49
CA PHE A 277 -7.37 -4.72 -51.11
C PHE A 277 -7.21 -5.67 -52.28
N LYS A 278 -7.92 -5.46 -53.39
CA LYS A 278 -7.67 -6.23 -54.63
C LYS A 278 -6.25 -5.97 -55.13
N GLU A 279 -5.82 -4.72 -55.13
CA GLU A 279 -4.45 -4.35 -55.51
C GLU A 279 -3.41 -4.89 -54.51
N LEU A 280 -3.76 -4.96 -53.21
CA LEU A 280 -2.93 -5.59 -52.17
C LEU A 280 -2.75 -7.09 -52.45
N ALA A 281 -3.82 -7.82 -52.78
CA ALA A 281 -3.74 -9.24 -53.10
C ALA A 281 -2.86 -9.51 -54.33
N LEU A 282 -2.85 -8.61 -55.31
CA LEU A 282 -1.99 -8.70 -56.49
C LEU A 282 -0.52 -8.34 -56.18
N ASN A 283 -0.29 -7.44 -55.22
CA ASN A 283 1.03 -6.89 -54.88
C ASN A 283 1.52 -7.30 -53.48
N GLY A 284 1.06 -8.42 -52.93
CA GLY A 284 1.19 -8.76 -51.50
C GLY A 284 2.62 -8.75 -50.94
N ALA A 285 3.64 -9.03 -51.76
CA ALA A 285 5.05 -8.92 -51.38
C ALA A 285 5.52 -7.47 -51.11
N GLN A 286 4.72 -6.48 -51.47
CA GLN A 286 4.99 -5.04 -51.36
C GLN A 286 4.10 -4.36 -50.31
N ALA A 287 3.32 -5.13 -49.54
CA ALA A 287 2.43 -4.62 -48.50
C ALA A 287 3.18 -3.89 -47.39
N GLY A 288 2.77 -2.66 -47.10
CA GLY A 288 3.22 -1.88 -45.95
C GLY A 288 2.62 -2.40 -44.63
N PRO A 289 3.14 -1.94 -43.48
CA PRO A 289 2.68 -2.40 -42.16
C PRO A 289 1.19 -2.16 -41.90
N LEU A 290 0.65 -1.00 -42.33
CA LEU A 290 -0.77 -0.68 -42.19
C LEU A 290 -1.67 -1.69 -42.93
N ALA A 291 -1.23 -2.16 -44.11
CA ALA A 291 -2.02 -3.08 -44.92
C ALA A 291 -2.24 -4.42 -44.21
N LYS A 292 -1.26 -4.92 -43.45
CA LYS A 292 -1.40 -6.16 -42.68
C LYS A 292 -2.48 -6.05 -41.61
N TYR A 293 -2.54 -4.93 -40.90
CA TYR A 293 -3.55 -4.71 -39.87
C TYR A 293 -4.96 -4.54 -40.46
N LEU A 294 -5.08 -3.81 -41.57
CA LEU A 294 -6.37 -3.62 -42.22
C LEU A 294 -6.84 -4.91 -42.93
N GLN A 295 -5.93 -5.73 -43.45
CA GLN A 295 -6.27 -7.05 -44.02
C GLN A 295 -6.95 -7.95 -42.99
N ALA A 296 -6.51 -7.93 -41.74
CA ALA A 296 -7.19 -8.66 -40.66
C ALA A 296 -8.65 -8.21 -40.45
N VAL A 297 -8.96 -6.91 -40.59
CA VAL A 297 -10.35 -6.41 -40.55
C VAL A 297 -11.16 -6.95 -41.73
N GLN A 298 -10.58 -6.93 -42.92
CA GLN A 298 -11.24 -7.39 -44.14
C GLN A 298 -11.56 -8.88 -44.11
N GLU A 299 -10.58 -9.72 -43.72
CA GLU A 299 -10.73 -11.18 -43.65
C GLU A 299 -11.82 -11.59 -42.64
N ASN A 300 -12.00 -10.79 -41.59
CA ASN A 300 -12.97 -11.06 -40.53
C ASN A 300 -14.31 -10.32 -40.71
N ALA A 301 -14.47 -9.47 -41.73
CA ALA A 301 -15.63 -8.59 -41.88
C ALA A 301 -16.98 -9.34 -41.85
N LYS A 302 -17.07 -10.51 -42.51
CA LYS A 302 -18.29 -11.33 -42.52
C LYS A 302 -18.62 -11.87 -41.12
N ASP A 303 -17.61 -12.33 -40.39
CA ASP A 303 -17.78 -12.89 -39.06
C ASP A 303 -18.08 -11.80 -38.02
N LEU A 304 -17.52 -10.60 -38.21
CA LEU A 304 -17.85 -9.39 -37.43
C LEU A 304 -19.31 -8.96 -37.65
N ILE A 305 -19.77 -8.89 -38.90
CA ILE A 305 -21.16 -8.52 -39.24
C ILE A 305 -22.16 -9.56 -38.75
N SER A 306 -21.80 -10.84 -38.78
CA SER A 306 -22.68 -11.91 -38.29
C SER A 306 -22.68 -12.07 -36.76
N GLY A 307 -21.79 -11.39 -36.04
CA GLY A 307 -21.64 -11.51 -34.58
C GLY A 307 -20.91 -12.77 -34.13
N LYS A 308 -20.31 -13.53 -35.06
CA LYS A 308 -19.45 -14.68 -34.71
C LYS A 308 -18.16 -14.23 -34.03
N LYS A 309 -17.62 -13.08 -34.44
CA LYS A 309 -16.47 -12.42 -33.81
C LYS A 309 -16.91 -11.09 -33.24
N THR A 310 -16.70 -10.91 -31.95
CA THR A 310 -17.21 -9.76 -31.18
C THR A 310 -16.11 -9.05 -30.40
N HIS A 311 -14.90 -9.59 -30.39
CA HIS A 311 -13.78 -9.08 -29.63
C HIS A 311 -12.62 -8.68 -30.52
N PHE A 312 -12.03 -7.52 -30.22
CA PHE A 312 -10.73 -7.10 -30.71
C PHE A 312 -9.68 -7.42 -29.65
N THR A 313 -8.66 -8.17 -30.04
CA THR A 313 -7.59 -8.60 -29.13
C THR A 313 -6.25 -8.09 -29.61
N LEU A 314 -5.44 -7.52 -28.71
CA LEU A 314 -4.07 -7.11 -28.98
C LEU A 314 -3.15 -7.82 -28.00
N LEU A 315 -2.34 -8.73 -28.53
CA LEU A 315 -1.30 -9.43 -27.78
C LEU A 315 0.03 -8.73 -27.97
N TYR A 316 0.83 -8.69 -26.92
CA TYR A 316 2.16 -8.10 -26.95
C TYR A 316 3.14 -8.96 -26.17
N GLN A 317 4.41 -8.86 -26.53
CA GLN A 317 5.53 -9.46 -25.81
C GLN A 317 6.30 -8.36 -25.08
N THR A 318 6.53 -8.51 -23.78
CA THR A 318 7.41 -7.61 -23.01
C THR A 318 8.88 -7.88 -23.32
N ASN A 319 9.77 -6.99 -22.91
CA ASN A 319 11.21 -7.17 -23.06
C ASN A 319 11.77 -8.40 -22.31
N GLU A 320 11.06 -8.87 -21.28
CA GLU A 320 11.41 -10.08 -20.52
C GLU A 320 10.86 -11.37 -21.18
N GLY A 321 10.08 -11.22 -22.26
CA GLY A 321 9.49 -12.32 -23.02
C GLY A 321 8.14 -12.80 -22.50
N GLU A 322 7.56 -12.10 -21.52
CA GLU A 322 6.21 -12.36 -21.03
C GLU A 322 5.16 -11.89 -22.03
N ILE A 323 4.08 -12.66 -22.15
CA ILE A 323 2.96 -12.36 -23.02
C ILE A 323 1.91 -11.58 -22.21
N GLY A 324 1.48 -10.45 -22.75
CA GLY A 324 0.30 -9.75 -22.26
C GLY A 324 -0.73 -9.58 -23.38
N GLY A 325 -1.96 -9.28 -22.98
CA GLY A 325 -3.05 -9.11 -23.92
C GLY A 325 -4.08 -8.09 -23.45
N PHE A 326 -4.64 -7.37 -24.41
CA PHE A 326 -5.82 -6.55 -24.24
C PHE A 326 -6.97 -7.15 -25.02
N TYR A 327 -8.14 -7.14 -24.41
CA TYR A 327 -9.33 -7.82 -24.91
C TYR A 327 -10.50 -6.85 -24.79
N PHE A 328 -10.90 -6.28 -25.92
CA PHE A 328 -11.98 -5.29 -25.99
C PHE A 328 -13.19 -5.89 -26.69
N ASN A 329 -14.39 -5.61 -26.17
CA ASN A 329 -15.59 -5.78 -26.98
C ASN A 329 -15.55 -4.73 -28.09
N ILE A 330 -15.85 -5.14 -29.33
CA ILE A 330 -15.81 -4.27 -30.50
C ILE A 330 -16.75 -3.07 -30.35
N HIS A 331 -17.91 -3.23 -29.71
CA HIS A 331 -18.83 -2.12 -29.45
C HIS A 331 -18.23 -1.09 -28.49
N GLU A 332 -17.49 -1.54 -27.47
CA GLU A 332 -16.78 -0.63 -26.56
C GLU A 332 -15.73 0.18 -27.32
N LEU A 333 -14.99 -0.49 -28.22
CA LEU A 333 -14.01 0.15 -29.08
C LEU A 333 -14.67 1.15 -30.03
N LEU A 334 -15.83 0.83 -30.60
CA LEU A 334 -16.57 1.70 -31.53
C LEU A 334 -17.18 2.93 -30.85
N GLN A 335 -17.69 2.80 -29.62
CA GLN A 335 -18.35 3.89 -28.88
C GLN A 335 -17.35 4.85 -28.23
N ASN A 336 -16.24 4.34 -27.67
CA ASN A 336 -15.28 5.13 -26.90
C ASN A 336 -13.85 5.03 -27.46
N GLN A 337 -13.72 5.23 -28.78
CA GLN A 337 -12.48 5.04 -29.55
C GLN A 337 -11.25 5.70 -28.91
N HIS A 338 -11.34 7.01 -28.62
CA HIS A 338 -10.23 7.77 -28.06
C HIS A 338 -9.77 7.19 -26.72
N GLN A 339 -10.69 7.00 -25.77
CA GLN A 339 -10.39 6.46 -24.45
C GLN A 339 -9.85 5.03 -24.52
N ALA A 340 -10.42 4.18 -25.37
CA ALA A 340 -9.99 2.80 -25.55
C ALA A 340 -8.55 2.73 -26.09
N ILE A 341 -8.23 3.53 -27.11
CA ILE A 341 -6.88 3.59 -27.71
C ILE A 341 -5.89 4.19 -26.70
N SER A 342 -6.23 5.29 -26.03
CA SER A 342 -5.34 5.89 -25.02
C SER A 342 -5.05 4.92 -23.87
N LYS A 343 -6.07 4.20 -23.37
CA LYS A 343 -5.91 3.19 -22.31
C LYS A 343 -5.03 2.03 -22.77
N LEU A 344 -5.28 1.51 -23.97
CA LEU A 344 -4.48 0.45 -24.59
C LEU A 344 -2.99 0.84 -24.64
N VAL A 345 -2.69 1.99 -25.25
CA VAL A 345 -1.31 2.44 -25.45
C VAL A 345 -0.64 2.78 -24.11
N HIS A 346 -1.37 3.36 -23.17
CA HIS A 346 -0.85 3.67 -21.83
C HIS A 346 -0.49 2.41 -21.03
N GLU A 347 -1.31 1.37 -21.07
CA GLU A 347 -0.99 0.11 -20.39
C GLU A 347 0.15 -0.64 -21.09
N MET A 348 0.24 -0.61 -22.43
CA MET A 348 1.41 -1.12 -23.16
C MET A 348 2.70 -0.41 -22.71
N TYR A 349 2.66 0.92 -22.61
CA TYR A 349 3.79 1.71 -22.10
C TYR A 349 4.17 1.33 -20.67
N LYS A 350 3.18 1.21 -19.76
CA LYS A 350 3.41 0.77 -18.38
C LYS A 350 4.04 -0.60 -18.29
N ARG A 351 3.76 -1.49 -19.24
CA ARG A 351 4.30 -2.86 -19.31
C ARG A 351 5.66 -2.94 -20.02
N GLY A 352 6.25 -1.81 -20.36
CA GLY A 352 7.56 -1.75 -21.01
C GLY A 352 7.54 -2.22 -22.46
N VAL A 353 6.39 -2.17 -23.14
CA VAL A 353 6.31 -2.45 -24.58
C VAL A 353 6.96 -1.30 -25.34
N ASP A 354 7.94 -1.63 -26.17
CA ASP A 354 8.73 -0.69 -26.96
C ASP A 354 8.64 -0.99 -28.46
N GLN A 355 9.46 -0.30 -29.27
CA GLN A 355 9.48 -0.47 -30.72
C GLN A 355 9.93 -1.86 -31.20
N ASN A 356 10.66 -2.60 -30.38
CA ASN A 356 11.18 -3.94 -30.68
C ASN A 356 10.25 -5.04 -30.18
N SER A 357 9.32 -4.69 -29.30
CA SER A 357 8.31 -5.59 -28.77
C SER A 357 7.39 -6.09 -29.90
N ARG A 358 7.12 -7.39 -29.90
CA ARG A 358 6.21 -8.01 -30.87
C ARG A 358 4.78 -7.71 -30.46
N VAL A 359 3.95 -7.30 -31.42
CA VAL A 359 2.53 -7.02 -31.22
C VAL A 359 1.74 -7.75 -32.29
N VAL A 360 0.68 -8.43 -31.90
CA VAL A 360 -0.25 -9.14 -32.78
C VAL A 360 -1.66 -8.68 -32.50
N MET A 361 -2.40 -8.33 -33.54
CA MET A 361 -3.82 -7.98 -33.45
C MET A 361 -4.65 -9.11 -34.03
N ALA A 362 -5.77 -9.42 -33.40
CA ALA A 362 -6.72 -10.41 -33.90
C ALA A 362 -8.16 -10.02 -33.59
N PHE A 363 -9.08 -10.52 -34.42
CA PHE A 363 -10.52 -10.51 -34.16
C PHE A 363 -10.94 -11.91 -33.78
N ALA A 364 -11.65 -12.03 -32.67
CA ALA A 364 -11.91 -13.30 -32.02
C ALA A 364 -13.38 -13.44 -31.57
N SER A 365 -13.86 -14.67 -31.58
CA SER A 365 -15.04 -15.10 -30.83
C SER A 365 -14.75 -15.12 -29.32
N PRO A 366 -15.75 -15.15 -28.44
CA PRO A 366 -15.54 -15.31 -26.99
C PRO A 366 -14.67 -16.52 -26.63
N GLU A 367 -14.86 -17.65 -27.33
CA GLU A 367 -14.07 -18.88 -27.15
C GLU A 367 -12.61 -18.68 -27.54
N GLN A 368 -12.37 -18.00 -28.66
CA GLN A 368 -11.03 -17.64 -29.14
C GLN A 368 -10.37 -16.60 -28.23
N THR A 369 -11.11 -15.62 -27.72
CA THR A 369 -10.59 -14.67 -26.75
C THR A 369 -10.18 -15.37 -25.46
N ALA A 370 -10.99 -16.32 -24.98
CA ALA A 370 -10.66 -17.10 -23.80
C ALA A 370 -9.41 -17.95 -23.97
N SER A 371 -9.16 -18.53 -25.17
CA SER A 371 -7.93 -19.28 -25.43
C SER A 371 -6.69 -18.38 -25.43
N LEU A 372 -6.78 -17.18 -26.01
CA LEU A 372 -5.70 -16.20 -25.95
C LEU A 372 -5.38 -15.74 -24.52
N MET A 373 -6.40 -15.54 -23.69
CA MET A 373 -6.23 -15.14 -22.28
C MET A 373 -5.46 -16.15 -21.43
N LEU A 374 -5.35 -17.41 -21.88
CA LEU A 374 -4.57 -18.43 -21.18
C LEU A 374 -3.06 -18.16 -21.24
N ALA A 375 -2.58 -17.47 -22.27
CA ALA A 375 -1.17 -17.16 -22.43
C ALA A 375 -0.72 -15.92 -21.63
N ASN A 376 -1.64 -15.17 -21.02
CA ASN A 376 -1.28 -13.96 -20.25
C ASN A 376 -0.37 -14.32 -19.06
N GLY A 377 0.78 -13.65 -18.99
CA GLY A 377 1.80 -13.87 -17.96
C GLY A 377 2.77 -15.02 -18.27
N GLU A 378 2.53 -15.78 -19.34
CA GLU A 378 3.43 -16.86 -19.75
C GLU A 378 4.61 -16.34 -20.55
N ASN A 379 5.73 -17.07 -20.49
CA ASN A 379 6.91 -16.72 -21.29
C ASN A 379 6.84 -17.33 -22.69
N ILE A 380 6.96 -16.51 -23.72
CA ILE A 380 6.82 -16.94 -25.11
C ILE A 380 7.83 -18.01 -25.54
N LYS A 381 9.03 -17.99 -24.97
CA LYS A 381 10.07 -18.99 -25.25
C LYS A 381 9.80 -20.32 -24.57
N ALA A 382 8.98 -20.33 -23.52
CA ALA A 382 8.51 -21.55 -22.88
C ALA A 382 7.40 -22.21 -23.70
N LEU A 383 6.62 -21.42 -24.45
CA LEU A 383 5.46 -21.91 -25.20
C LEU A 383 5.73 -22.21 -26.69
N THR A 384 6.77 -21.64 -27.29
CA THR A 384 7.10 -21.87 -28.71
C THR A 384 8.60 -22.02 -28.93
N GLU A 385 9.01 -22.99 -29.76
CA GLU A 385 10.42 -23.25 -30.07
C GLU A 385 11.13 -22.04 -30.71
N ALA A 386 10.38 -21.23 -31.48
CA ALA A 386 10.90 -20.03 -32.15
C ALA A 386 10.64 -18.71 -31.38
N GLY A 387 9.93 -18.76 -30.24
CA GLY A 387 9.50 -17.56 -29.50
C GLY A 387 8.59 -16.63 -30.32
N ASN A 388 7.83 -17.15 -31.29
CA ASN A 388 7.09 -16.36 -32.27
C ASN A 388 5.64 -16.08 -31.82
N LEU A 389 5.33 -14.80 -31.56
CA LEU A 389 4.04 -14.39 -31.01
C LEU A 389 2.90 -14.59 -32.01
N GLN A 390 3.17 -14.42 -33.31
CA GLN A 390 2.20 -14.62 -34.37
C GLN A 390 1.78 -16.09 -34.44
N GLU A 391 2.77 -16.98 -34.46
CA GLU A 391 2.55 -18.44 -34.53
C GLU A 391 1.79 -18.96 -33.29
N LEU A 392 2.17 -18.50 -32.09
CA LEU A 392 1.45 -18.86 -30.87
C LEU A 392 0.00 -18.37 -30.90
N THR A 393 -0.23 -17.14 -31.39
CA THR A 393 -1.57 -16.57 -31.51
C THR A 393 -2.43 -17.42 -32.43
N GLU A 394 -1.90 -17.81 -33.59
CA GLU A 394 -2.58 -18.67 -34.56
C GLU A 394 -2.92 -20.05 -33.96
N GLN A 395 -1.96 -20.70 -33.29
CA GLN A 395 -2.18 -21.98 -32.62
C GLN A 395 -3.28 -21.91 -31.55
N LEU A 396 -3.30 -20.84 -30.73
CA LEU A 396 -4.32 -20.65 -29.69
C LEU A 396 -5.71 -20.36 -30.29
N LEU A 397 -5.78 -19.65 -31.41
CA LEU A 397 -7.04 -19.37 -32.11
C LEU A 397 -7.61 -20.61 -32.81
N GLU A 398 -6.75 -21.44 -33.41
CA GLU A 398 -7.14 -22.67 -34.10
C GLU A 398 -7.66 -23.75 -33.13
N ASN A 399 -7.08 -23.82 -31.95
CA ASN A 399 -7.43 -24.80 -30.91
C ASN A 399 -8.47 -24.27 -29.91
N ALA A 400 -9.12 -23.14 -30.22
CA ALA A 400 -10.17 -22.57 -29.37
C ALA A 400 -11.32 -23.58 -29.17
N GLY A 401 -11.63 -23.90 -27.91
CA GLY A 401 -12.64 -24.90 -27.56
C GLY A 401 -12.11 -26.33 -27.39
N ASP A 402 -10.86 -26.63 -27.76
CA ASP A 402 -10.20 -27.90 -27.42
C ASP A 402 -9.30 -27.72 -26.18
N SER A 403 -9.86 -28.01 -25.01
CA SER A 403 -9.15 -27.87 -23.75
C SER A 403 -7.88 -28.74 -23.66
N LYS A 404 -7.82 -29.88 -24.35
CA LYS A 404 -6.65 -30.78 -24.33
C LYS A 404 -5.53 -30.24 -25.22
N ALA A 405 -5.88 -29.72 -26.39
CA ALA A 405 -4.91 -29.07 -27.26
C ALA A 405 -4.35 -27.79 -26.60
N LEU A 406 -5.21 -26.97 -25.99
CA LEU A 406 -4.77 -25.76 -25.26
C LEU A 406 -3.87 -26.09 -24.06
N ALA A 407 -4.15 -27.17 -23.33
CA ALA A 407 -3.28 -27.63 -22.23
C ALA A 407 -1.87 -28.01 -22.70
N ARG A 408 -1.76 -28.64 -23.88
CA ARG A 408 -0.45 -28.96 -24.48
C ARG A 408 0.31 -27.72 -24.92
N ILE A 409 -0.39 -26.69 -25.39
CA ILE A 409 0.22 -25.43 -25.84
C ILE A 409 0.72 -24.61 -24.64
N VAL A 410 -0.08 -24.51 -23.56
CA VAL A 410 0.22 -23.62 -22.42
C VAL A 410 0.90 -24.36 -21.25
N GLY A 411 0.98 -25.70 -21.26
CA GLY A 411 1.72 -26.49 -20.28
C GLY A 411 1.01 -26.74 -18.94
N HIS A 412 -0.32 -26.60 -18.88
CA HIS A 412 -1.11 -26.78 -17.65
C HIS A 412 -2.29 -27.75 -17.84
N ASP A 413 -2.21 -28.94 -17.23
CA ASP A 413 -3.09 -30.07 -17.61
C ASP A 413 -4.45 -30.19 -16.89
N VAL A 414 -4.76 -29.43 -15.82
CA VAL A 414 -5.86 -29.85 -14.92
C VAL A 414 -7.00 -28.84 -14.68
N VAL A 415 -6.87 -27.55 -15.02
CA VAL A 415 -7.91 -26.53 -14.67
C VAL A 415 -8.38 -25.67 -15.86
N ILE A 416 -7.86 -25.92 -17.07
CA ILE A 416 -8.15 -25.06 -18.23
C ILE A 416 -9.62 -25.10 -18.64
N GLY A 417 -10.30 -26.25 -18.57
CA GLY A 417 -11.72 -26.35 -18.96
C GLY A 417 -12.67 -25.51 -18.10
N GLN A 418 -12.47 -25.49 -16.78
CA GLN A 418 -13.27 -24.66 -15.86
C GLN A 418 -12.92 -23.18 -16.01
N LYS A 419 -11.62 -22.85 -16.06
CA LYS A 419 -11.12 -21.48 -16.22
C LYS A 419 -11.59 -20.85 -17.55
N THR A 420 -11.51 -21.58 -18.66
CA THR A 420 -12.02 -21.12 -19.97
C THR A 420 -13.54 -20.94 -19.95
N SER A 421 -14.29 -21.87 -19.35
CA SER A 421 -15.75 -21.75 -19.24
C SER A 421 -16.18 -20.52 -18.41
N GLU A 422 -15.46 -20.21 -17.34
CA GLU A 422 -15.71 -19.00 -16.54
C GLU A 422 -15.40 -17.72 -17.33
N ILE A 423 -14.26 -17.67 -18.01
CA ILE A 423 -13.88 -16.55 -18.87
C ILE A 423 -14.91 -16.34 -19.98
N ILE A 424 -15.30 -17.41 -20.70
CA ILE A 424 -16.31 -17.36 -21.77
C ILE A 424 -17.63 -16.83 -21.21
N ARG A 425 -18.07 -17.29 -20.03
CA ARG A 425 -19.30 -16.79 -19.40
C ARG A 425 -19.21 -15.29 -19.11
N ASP A 426 -18.07 -14.81 -18.66
CA ASP A 426 -17.87 -13.38 -18.37
C ASP A 426 -17.77 -12.53 -19.64
N LEU A 427 -17.11 -13.02 -20.69
CA LEU A 427 -17.10 -12.40 -22.02
C LEU A 427 -18.52 -12.35 -22.63
N ASN A 428 -19.33 -13.38 -22.39
CA ASN A 428 -20.71 -13.46 -22.87
C ASN A 428 -21.70 -12.59 -22.09
N ARG A 429 -21.33 -12.07 -20.91
CA ARG A 429 -22.20 -11.20 -20.10
C ARG A 429 -22.30 -9.77 -20.64
N SER A 430 -21.46 -9.36 -21.60
CA SER A 430 -21.61 -8.06 -22.25
C SER A 430 -22.90 -8.04 -23.08
N LYS A 431 -23.82 -7.12 -22.79
CA LYS A 431 -25.19 -7.06 -23.33
C LYS A 431 -25.31 -6.88 -24.85
N GLU A 432 -24.20 -6.77 -25.58
CA GLU A 432 -24.14 -6.42 -27.01
C GLU A 432 -23.38 -7.50 -27.78
N GLN A 433 -24.02 -8.66 -27.97
CA GLN A 433 -23.48 -9.78 -28.77
C GLN A 433 -23.96 -9.80 -30.23
N ASN A 434 -24.69 -8.77 -30.66
CA ASN A 434 -25.08 -8.66 -32.06
C ASN A 434 -23.84 -8.36 -32.91
N GLY A 435 -23.82 -8.80 -34.17
CA GLY A 435 -22.78 -8.37 -35.09
C GLY A 435 -22.84 -6.87 -35.36
N ILE A 436 -21.77 -6.34 -35.94
CA ILE A 436 -21.68 -4.90 -36.27
C ILE A 436 -22.28 -4.60 -37.64
N GLU A 437 -22.72 -3.37 -37.85
CA GLU A 437 -23.22 -2.95 -39.16
C GLU A 437 -22.09 -2.85 -40.20
N PRO A 438 -22.36 -3.03 -41.50
CA PRO A 438 -21.36 -2.82 -42.56
C PRO A 438 -20.70 -1.44 -42.51
N ALA A 439 -21.44 -0.40 -42.10
CA ALA A 439 -20.90 0.95 -41.91
C ALA A 439 -19.92 1.04 -40.72
N GLU A 440 -20.07 0.18 -39.71
CA GLU A 440 -19.18 0.13 -38.55
C GLU A 440 -17.88 -0.61 -38.84
N VAL A 441 -17.85 -1.51 -39.83
CA VAL A 441 -16.60 -2.07 -40.35
C VAL A 441 -15.68 -0.96 -40.88
N MET A 442 -16.25 0.07 -41.51
CA MET A 442 -15.49 1.24 -41.96
C MET A 442 -14.92 2.06 -40.79
N LYS A 443 -15.66 2.16 -39.69
CA LYS A 443 -15.14 2.77 -38.45
C LYS A 443 -13.99 1.95 -37.86
N LEU A 444 -14.03 0.61 -37.95
CA LEU A 444 -12.92 -0.23 -37.51
C LEU A 444 -11.65 0.00 -38.35
N PHE A 445 -11.76 0.15 -39.67
CA PHE A 445 -10.62 0.54 -40.50
C PHE A 445 -9.99 1.86 -40.02
N GLN A 446 -10.82 2.85 -39.67
CA GLN A 446 -10.35 4.14 -39.12
C GLN A 446 -9.66 3.95 -37.77
N ILE A 447 -10.26 3.20 -36.84
CA ILE A 447 -9.69 2.92 -35.50
C ILE A 447 -8.32 2.26 -35.62
N ILE A 448 -8.17 1.26 -36.49
CA ILE A 448 -6.89 0.58 -36.71
C ILE A 448 -5.85 1.54 -37.31
N ALA A 449 -6.25 2.41 -38.23
CA ALA A 449 -5.37 3.45 -38.76
C ALA A 449 -4.93 4.45 -37.67
N VAL A 450 -5.82 4.82 -36.74
CA VAL A 450 -5.50 5.71 -35.61
C VAL A 450 -4.54 5.03 -34.63
N ILE A 451 -4.73 3.74 -34.33
CA ILE A 451 -3.79 2.96 -33.51
C ILE A 451 -2.40 2.93 -34.16
N PHE A 452 -2.35 2.67 -35.46
CA PHE A 452 -1.10 2.64 -36.23
C PHE A 452 -0.40 4.01 -36.25
N GLU A 453 -1.15 5.09 -36.47
CA GLU A 453 -0.59 6.43 -36.50
C GLU A 453 -0.16 6.92 -35.12
N THR A 454 -0.91 6.57 -34.08
CA THR A 454 -0.51 6.82 -32.67
C THR A 454 0.83 6.16 -32.38
N ARG A 455 1.03 4.92 -32.82
CA ARG A 455 2.34 4.24 -32.72
C ARG A 455 3.44 5.03 -33.44
N ASN A 456 3.20 5.51 -34.66
CA ASN A 456 4.21 6.25 -35.43
C ASN A 456 4.60 7.57 -34.75
N ILE A 457 3.64 8.28 -34.16
CA ILE A 457 3.91 9.51 -33.39
C ILE A 457 4.76 9.18 -32.15
N LEU A 458 4.40 8.12 -31.42
CA LEU A 458 5.04 7.77 -30.16
C LEU A 458 6.37 7.03 -30.31
N ILE A 459 6.65 6.37 -31.44
CA ILE A 459 7.88 5.58 -31.62
C ILE A 459 9.13 6.44 -31.38
N ASN A 460 9.10 7.66 -31.91
CA ASN A 460 10.18 8.62 -31.74
C ASN A 460 10.23 9.15 -30.31
N TRP A 461 9.09 9.32 -29.64
CA TRP A 461 9.05 9.79 -28.25
C TRP A 461 9.55 8.73 -27.26
N ILE A 462 9.16 7.46 -27.40
CA ILE A 462 9.51 6.40 -26.44
C ILE A 462 11.03 6.17 -26.43
N THR A 463 11.66 6.14 -27.61
CA THR A 463 13.09 5.83 -27.77
C THR A 463 14.00 7.05 -27.93
N ALA A 464 13.44 8.26 -27.95
CA ALA A 464 14.21 9.48 -28.10
C ALA A 464 15.16 9.73 -26.90
N PRO A 465 16.34 10.31 -27.13
CA PRO A 465 17.09 11.03 -26.11
C PRO A 465 16.22 12.14 -25.47
N VAL A 466 16.51 12.53 -24.23
CA VAL A 466 15.71 13.47 -23.42
C VAL A 466 15.29 14.74 -24.19
N HIS A 467 16.22 15.39 -24.87
CA HIS A 467 15.94 16.61 -25.65
C HIS A 467 14.94 16.41 -26.81
N LEU A 468 14.92 15.23 -27.44
CA LEU A 468 13.94 14.91 -28.49
C LEU A 468 12.58 14.50 -27.90
N LYS A 469 12.56 13.97 -26.66
CA LYS A 469 11.31 13.75 -25.92
C LYS A 469 10.63 15.08 -25.63
N GLU A 470 11.38 16.04 -25.09
CA GLU A 470 10.89 17.39 -24.79
C GLU A 470 10.33 18.09 -26.01
N GLN A 471 11.01 18.02 -27.16
CA GLN A 471 10.49 18.59 -28.42
C GLN A 471 9.17 17.96 -28.87
N THR A 472 9.06 16.63 -28.77
CA THR A 472 7.83 15.93 -29.16
C THR A 472 6.68 16.28 -28.21
N GLU A 473 6.97 16.43 -26.92
CA GLU A 473 5.99 16.83 -25.93
C GLU A 473 5.57 18.29 -26.06
N GLU A 474 6.50 19.20 -26.34
CA GLU A 474 6.19 20.60 -26.64
C GLU A 474 5.33 20.72 -27.91
N ALA A 475 5.62 19.90 -28.93
CA ALA A 475 4.82 19.86 -30.15
C ALA A 475 3.39 19.34 -29.89
N LEU A 476 3.22 18.35 -29.00
CA LEU A 476 1.92 17.74 -28.69
C LEU A 476 1.10 18.52 -27.65
N LEU A 477 1.75 19.07 -26.63
CA LEU A 477 1.09 19.72 -25.48
C LEU A 477 1.11 21.26 -25.57
N GLY A 478 1.98 21.83 -26.40
CA GLY A 478 2.19 23.27 -26.56
C GLY A 478 3.28 23.82 -25.63
N ALA A 479 3.97 24.88 -26.10
CA ALA A 479 5.04 25.54 -25.33
C ALA A 479 4.55 26.04 -23.96
N GLY A 480 5.29 25.70 -22.90
CA GLY A 480 4.99 26.11 -21.51
C GLY A 480 4.05 25.19 -20.73
N LYS A 481 3.60 24.06 -21.32
CA LYS A 481 2.86 23.00 -20.60
C LYS A 481 3.69 21.76 -20.28
N THR A 482 4.95 21.71 -20.74
CA THR A 482 5.96 20.75 -20.32
C THR A 482 6.39 21.06 -18.89
N PRO A 483 6.18 20.15 -17.91
CA PRO A 483 6.74 20.34 -16.57
C PRO A 483 8.26 20.38 -16.67
N ALA A 484 8.88 21.40 -16.09
CA ALA A 484 10.34 21.51 -16.04
C ALA A 484 10.92 20.26 -15.38
N ILE A 485 11.71 19.50 -16.14
CA ILE A 485 12.59 18.49 -15.56
C ILE A 485 13.59 19.28 -14.70
N VAL A 486 13.57 19.08 -13.38
CA VAL A 486 14.66 19.53 -12.52
C VAL A 486 15.86 18.62 -12.82
N GLU A 487 16.49 18.87 -13.96
CA GLU A 487 17.80 18.31 -14.30
C GLU A 487 18.85 19.09 -13.51
N GLY A 488 19.44 18.42 -12.51
CA GLY A 488 20.75 18.81 -12.00
C GLY A 488 21.74 18.85 -13.17
N LYS A 489 22.27 20.03 -13.46
CA LYS A 489 23.16 20.36 -14.58
C LYS A 489 24.31 19.34 -14.79
N GLY A 490 24.41 18.81 -16.03
CA GLY A 490 25.61 18.40 -16.79
C GLY A 490 26.46 17.24 -16.23
N THR A 491 26.72 16.13 -16.92
CA THR A 491 27.37 16.00 -18.24
C THR A 491 27.42 14.50 -18.61
N GLN A 492 27.05 14.13 -19.86
CA GLN A 492 27.49 12.99 -20.72
C GLN A 492 27.74 11.57 -20.13
N PRO A 493 27.55 10.49 -20.92
CA PRO A 493 27.27 9.14 -20.41
C PRO A 493 28.50 8.50 -19.77
N LYS A 494 28.52 8.43 -18.44
CA LYS A 494 29.46 7.58 -17.70
C LYS A 494 28.70 6.37 -17.15
N ARG A 495 29.16 5.18 -17.55
CA ARG A 495 29.00 3.93 -16.79
C ARG A 495 28.97 4.27 -15.31
N VAL A 496 27.84 4.02 -14.65
CA VAL A 496 27.74 4.17 -13.20
C VAL A 496 28.71 3.15 -12.59
N ARG A 497 29.87 3.66 -12.15
CA ARG A 497 30.78 2.92 -11.27
C ARG A 497 30.02 2.60 -9.98
N PHE A 498 30.16 1.35 -9.57
CA PHE A 498 29.84 0.84 -8.25
C PHE A 498 30.22 1.84 -7.15
N LEU A 499 29.32 2.06 -6.20
CA LEU A 499 29.72 2.60 -4.90
C LEU A 499 30.60 1.55 -4.19
N PRO A 500 31.70 1.98 -3.55
CA PRO A 500 32.70 1.10 -2.93
C PRO A 500 32.20 0.50 -1.62
N ASP A 501 32.83 -0.62 -1.26
CA ASP A 501 32.61 -1.40 -0.05
C ASP A 501 32.59 -0.52 1.22
N LEU A 502 31.50 -0.62 1.97
CA LEU A 502 31.40 -0.09 3.32
C LEU A 502 31.86 -1.17 4.31
N VAL A 503 33.17 -1.27 4.51
CA VAL A 503 33.75 -1.78 5.76
C VAL A 503 34.89 -0.86 6.18
N GLU A 504 34.69 -0.10 7.27
CA GLU A 504 35.62 0.01 8.41
C GLU A 504 35.06 0.94 9.51
N LYS A 505 35.15 0.51 10.78
CA LYS A 505 35.06 1.32 12.01
C LYS A 505 36.51 1.59 12.50
N PRO A 506 36.74 2.32 13.61
CA PRO A 506 36.59 3.76 13.86
C PRO A 506 37.94 4.40 14.33
N LYS A 507 38.05 5.73 14.41
CA LYS A 507 38.97 6.41 15.35
C LYS A 507 38.55 7.86 15.67
N ALA A 508 38.63 8.20 16.96
CA ALA A 508 38.39 9.52 17.58
C ALA A 508 39.37 10.60 17.04
N THR A 509 39.13 11.92 17.09
CA THR A 509 38.88 12.81 18.26
C THR A 509 38.41 14.22 17.79
N SER A 510 37.69 14.95 18.65
CA SER A 510 37.14 16.34 18.59
C SER A 510 38.23 17.47 18.63
N PRO A 511 37.96 18.82 18.71
CA PRO A 511 36.69 19.60 18.70
C PRO A 511 36.65 20.98 17.96
N ASP A 512 35.45 21.60 18.02
CA ASP A 512 35.09 23.04 18.03
C ASP A 512 34.92 23.88 16.74
N THR A 513 33.68 24.39 16.53
CA THR A 513 33.33 25.83 16.51
C THR A 513 31.79 26.01 16.68
N GLU A 514 31.34 26.85 17.63
CA GLU A 514 29.95 27.29 17.89
C GLU A 514 29.43 28.29 16.83
N GLN A 515 28.15 28.33 16.39
CA GLN A 515 26.92 28.98 16.94
C GLN A 515 25.79 28.97 15.83
N PRO A 516 24.51 29.41 16.00
CA PRO A 516 23.82 30.06 17.15
C PRO A 516 22.43 29.47 17.57
N VAL A 517 21.91 29.99 18.70
CA VAL A 517 20.86 29.43 19.59
C VAL A 517 19.41 29.94 19.33
N THR A 518 19.15 30.84 18.37
CA THR A 518 17.82 31.47 18.20
C THR A 518 16.79 30.67 17.41
N LYS A 519 17.15 29.64 16.64
CA LYS A 519 16.17 28.75 15.95
C LYS A 519 15.43 27.78 16.87
N ARG A 520 15.98 27.49 18.06
CA ARG A 520 15.53 26.36 18.89
C ARG A 520 14.16 26.55 19.57
N LYS A 521 13.67 27.78 19.77
CA LYS A 521 12.41 28.03 20.51
C LYS A 521 11.14 27.89 19.64
N ASP A 522 11.20 28.26 18.37
CA ASP A 522 10.07 28.13 17.45
C ASP A 522 9.87 26.68 16.99
N ASP A 523 10.98 25.95 16.82
CA ASP A 523 11.00 24.51 16.52
C ASP A 523 10.39 23.69 17.69
N GLU A 524 10.73 24.01 18.95
CA GLU A 524 10.16 23.34 20.13
C GLU A 524 8.64 23.56 20.31
N LEU A 525 8.12 24.73 19.91
CA LEU A 525 6.69 25.03 19.99
C LEU A 525 5.91 24.31 18.88
N LEU A 526 6.53 24.16 17.71
CA LEU A 526 5.99 23.43 16.57
C LEU A 526 5.91 21.93 16.85
N ASP A 527 6.98 21.35 17.41
CA ASP A 527 7.05 19.94 17.80
C ASP A 527 5.96 19.58 18.83
N LYS A 528 5.72 20.44 19.82
CA LYS A 528 4.63 20.24 20.80
C LYS A 528 3.24 20.27 20.17
N LYS A 529 3.00 21.11 19.16
CA LYS A 529 1.69 21.18 18.48
C LYS A 529 1.45 19.98 17.56
N ILE A 530 2.49 19.52 16.87
CA ILE A 530 2.47 18.29 16.07
C ILE A 530 2.16 17.10 16.99
N GLN A 531 2.82 17.03 18.15
CA GLN A 531 2.59 15.98 19.13
C GLN A 531 1.13 15.94 19.62
N VAL A 532 0.55 17.08 20.00
CA VAL A 532 -0.86 17.15 20.46
C VAL A 532 -1.87 16.72 19.39
N ALA A 533 -1.60 17.03 18.12
CA ALA A 533 -2.47 16.61 17.02
C ALA A 533 -2.40 15.10 16.78
N LEU A 534 -1.20 14.52 16.82
CA LEU A 534 -1.00 13.09 16.67
C LEU A 534 -1.59 12.31 17.85
N GLU A 535 -1.46 12.80 19.08
CA GLU A 535 -2.04 12.17 20.28
C GLU A 535 -3.58 12.04 20.18
N LYS A 536 -4.28 13.02 19.60
CA LYS A 536 -5.73 12.93 19.38
C LYS A 536 -6.12 11.89 18.34
N VAL A 537 -5.30 11.73 17.30
CA VAL A 537 -5.50 10.66 16.31
C VAL A 537 -5.21 9.31 16.95
N ASP A 538 -4.14 9.20 17.73
CA ASP A 538 -3.76 7.97 18.42
C ASP A 538 -4.84 7.51 19.41
N GLN A 539 -5.44 8.44 20.14
CA GLN A 539 -6.57 8.15 21.03
C GLN A 539 -7.77 7.58 20.24
N ALA A 540 -8.11 8.18 19.09
CA ALA A 540 -9.21 7.69 18.26
C ALA A 540 -8.93 6.30 17.66
N LEU A 541 -7.67 5.99 17.35
CA LEU A 541 -7.25 4.68 16.86
C LEU A 541 -7.21 3.62 17.96
N GLU A 542 -6.83 3.98 19.20
CA GLU A 542 -6.94 3.08 20.34
C GLU A 542 -8.40 2.81 20.72
N GLU A 543 -9.31 3.80 20.60
CA GLU A 543 -10.75 3.57 20.75
C GLU A 543 -11.30 2.61 19.68
N LEU A 544 -10.86 2.75 18.43
CA LEU A 544 -11.21 1.82 17.34
C LEU A 544 -10.73 0.40 17.65
N LYS A 545 -9.49 0.26 18.12
CA LYS A 545 -8.90 -1.03 18.52
C LYS A 545 -9.66 -1.66 19.69
N GLY A 546 -10.06 -0.86 20.68
CA GLY A 546 -10.94 -1.30 21.78
C GLY A 546 -12.26 -1.86 21.25
N LYS A 547 -12.95 -1.10 20.38
CA LYS A 547 -14.20 -1.53 19.76
C LYS A 547 -14.07 -2.79 18.89
N ILE A 548 -12.93 -2.98 18.24
CA ILE A 548 -12.64 -4.22 17.50
C ILE A 548 -12.53 -5.41 18.45
N GLY A 549 -11.95 -5.21 19.64
CA GLY A 549 -11.88 -6.21 20.69
C GLY A 549 -13.25 -6.70 21.18
N ASP A 550 -14.28 -5.85 21.11
CA ASP A 550 -15.65 -6.15 21.55
C ASP A 550 -16.50 -6.87 20.49
N ILE A 551 -15.99 -7.03 19.25
CA ILE A 551 -16.71 -7.74 18.19
C ILE A 551 -16.74 -9.24 18.50
N ASN A 552 -17.93 -9.84 18.47
CA ASN A 552 -18.07 -11.29 18.53
C ASN A 552 -17.59 -11.93 17.22
N GLN A 553 -16.32 -12.31 17.20
CA GLN A 553 -15.59 -12.83 16.03
C GLN A 553 -16.23 -14.08 15.42
N HIS A 554 -16.93 -14.89 16.22
CA HIS A 554 -17.61 -16.10 15.75
C HIS A 554 -18.94 -15.82 15.04
N LYS A 555 -19.53 -14.64 15.25
CA LYS A 555 -20.80 -14.23 14.64
C LYS A 555 -20.63 -13.26 13.48
N TYR A 556 -19.55 -12.46 13.49
CA TYR A 556 -19.31 -11.38 12.51
C TYR A 556 -17.86 -11.42 11.99
N ASP A 557 -17.45 -12.55 11.43
CA ASP A 557 -16.08 -12.80 10.93
C ASP A 557 -15.63 -11.79 9.87
N LYS A 558 -16.47 -11.50 8.87
CA LYS A 558 -16.18 -10.55 7.79
C LYS A 558 -16.07 -9.12 8.29
N ALA A 559 -16.91 -8.74 9.26
CA ALA A 559 -16.88 -7.42 9.85
C ALA A 559 -15.66 -7.25 10.79
N TYR A 560 -15.28 -8.31 11.51
CA TYR A 560 -14.08 -8.31 12.34
C TYR A 560 -12.81 -8.11 11.50
N GLU A 561 -12.66 -8.83 10.39
CA GLU A 561 -11.51 -8.65 9.50
C GLU A 561 -11.52 -7.30 8.78
N ALA A 562 -12.69 -6.82 8.32
CA ALA A 562 -12.80 -5.48 7.75
C ALA A 562 -12.40 -4.38 8.76
N ALA A 563 -12.74 -4.55 10.05
CA ALA A 563 -12.39 -3.60 11.10
C ALA A 563 -10.88 -3.64 11.44
N LYS A 564 -10.25 -4.82 11.44
CA LYS A 564 -8.79 -4.95 11.58
C LYS A 564 -8.03 -4.31 10.41
N ILE A 565 -8.51 -4.51 9.18
CA ILE A 565 -7.92 -3.88 7.99
C ILE A 565 -8.04 -2.36 8.08
N LEU A 566 -9.22 -1.86 8.49
CA LEU A 566 -9.47 -0.44 8.72
C LEU A 566 -8.49 0.16 9.75
N LEU A 567 -8.34 -0.48 10.91
CA LEU A 567 -7.43 -0.01 11.96
C LEU A 567 -5.98 0.05 11.44
N ARG A 568 -5.52 -1.01 10.77
CA ARG A 568 -4.16 -1.07 10.21
C ARG A 568 -3.92 0.05 9.21
N GLN A 569 -4.82 0.23 8.25
CA GLN A 569 -4.67 1.25 7.20
C GLN A 569 -4.75 2.68 7.76
N LEU A 570 -5.57 2.93 8.79
CA LEU A 570 -5.59 4.23 9.45
C LEU A 570 -4.32 4.51 10.25
N GLN A 571 -3.73 3.49 10.87
CA GLN A 571 -2.42 3.61 11.54
C GLN A 571 -1.30 3.93 10.54
N GLU A 572 -1.25 3.22 9.41
CA GLU A 572 -0.31 3.50 8.31
C GLU A 572 -0.47 4.93 7.79
N THR A 573 -1.71 5.40 7.64
CA THR A 573 -2.04 6.75 7.17
C THR A 573 -1.62 7.82 8.19
N ARG A 574 -1.81 7.56 9.50
CA ARG A 574 -1.36 8.44 10.60
C ARG A 574 0.16 8.53 10.65
N ASP A 575 0.86 7.41 10.49
CA ASP A 575 2.32 7.38 10.53
C ASP A 575 2.92 8.14 9.35
N GLN A 576 2.31 8.04 8.17
CA GLN A 576 2.69 8.85 7.03
C GLN A 576 2.47 10.34 7.29
N TYR A 577 1.37 10.73 7.94
CA TYR A 577 1.13 12.12 8.32
C TYR A 577 2.18 12.65 9.31
N ALA A 578 2.59 11.85 10.30
CA ALA A 578 3.67 12.23 11.21
C ALA A 578 5.01 12.46 10.49
N ILE A 579 5.30 11.63 9.47
CA ILE A 579 6.49 11.79 8.61
C ILE A 579 6.40 13.07 7.79
N ASP A 580 5.23 13.35 7.19
CA ASP A 580 5.03 14.55 6.36
C ASP A 580 5.10 15.84 7.20
N LEU A 581 4.65 15.82 8.46
CA LEU A 581 4.75 16.95 9.39
C LEU A 581 6.18 17.22 9.87
N ALA A 582 7.04 16.19 9.90
CA ALA A 582 8.45 16.32 10.27
C ALA A 582 9.33 16.77 9.10
N ASN A 583 8.78 16.91 7.89
CA ASN A 583 9.50 17.28 6.69
C ASN A 583 9.47 18.79 6.44
N PRO A 584 10.61 19.52 6.50
CA PRO A 584 10.65 20.97 6.28
C PRO A 584 10.24 21.42 4.87
N GLN A 585 10.18 20.50 3.90
CA GLN A 585 9.84 20.77 2.50
C GLN A 585 8.35 20.60 2.18
N ILE A 586 7.57 19.98 3.06
CA ILE A 586 6.13 19.78 2.87
C ILE A 586 5.40 20.82 3.72
N ASN A 587 4.52 21.60 3.09
CA ASN A 587 3.69 22.53 3.84
C ASN A 587 2.65 21.76 4.67
N PHE A 588 2.47 22.11 5.95
CA PHE A 588 1.44 21.59 6.85
C PHE A 588 0.06 21.41 6.22
N LYS A 589 -0.35 22.35 5.35
CA LYS A 589 -1.64 22.30 4.65
C LYS A 589 -1.70 21.16 3.63
N GLU A 590 -0.59 20.88 2.96
CA GLU A 590 -0.47 19.78 1.98
C GLU A 590 -0.42 18.42 2.69
N ALA A 591 0.39 18.30 3.75
CA ALA A 591 0.43 17.10 4.60
C ALA A 591 -0.96 16.77 5.18
N GLY A 592 -1.66 17.78 5.68
CA GLY A 592 -3.01 17.63 6.21
C GLY A 592 -4.05 17.20 5.16
N LEU A 593 -3.94 17.71 3.92
CA LEU A 593 -4.83 17.33 2.83
C LEU A 593 -4.61 15.86 2.42
N LYS A 594 -3.34 15.45 2.26
CA LYS A 594 -2.98 14.06 1.96
C LYS A 594 -3.51 13.10 3.04
N PHE A 595 -3.32 13.45 4.31
CA PHE A 595 -3.81 12.65 5.43
C PHE A 595 -5.35 12.54 5.46
N LYS A 596 -6.06 13.64 5.16
CA LYS A 596 -7.52 13.65 5.07
C LYS A 596 -8.04 12.72 3.96
N GLU A 597 -7.47 12.82 2.77
CA GLU A 597 -7.91 12.07 1.60
C GLU A 597 -7.67 10.57 1.78
N ALA A 598 -6.49 10.19 2.26
CA ALA A 598 -6.15 8.81 2.56
C ALA A 598 -7.06 8.22 3.66
N SER A 599 -7.31 8.97 4.74
CA SER A 599 -8.21 8.52 5.81
C SER A 599 -9.65 8.37 5.34
N ASN A 600 -10.13 9.27 4.47
CA ASN A 600 -11.47 9.18 3.89
C ASN A 600 -11.60 7.93 3.02
N LEU A 601 -10.62 7.67 2.14
CA LEU A 601 -10.61 6.51 1.25
C LEU A 601 -10.74 5.21 2.04
N VAL A 602 -9.88 5.05 3.06
CA VAL A 602 -9.83 3.87 3.93
C VAL A 602 -11.14 3.68 4.69
N ILE A 603 -11.73 4.76 5.22
CA ILE A 603 -13.02 4.69 5.92
C ILE A 603 -14.16 4.35 4.96
N GLN A 604 -14.20 4.91 3.75
CA GLN A 604 -15.25 4.61 2.76
C GLN A 604 -15.18 3.17 2.25
N GLN A 605 -13.98 2.58 2.17
CA GLN A 605 -13.81 1.18 1.78
C GLN A 605 -14.35 0.21 2.84
N ALA A 606 -14.13 0.51 4.12
CA ALA A 606 -14.61 -0.35 5.22
C ALA A 606 -16.09 -0.13 5.55
N LYS A 607 -16.63 1.06 5.28
CA LYS A 607 -17.97 1.48 5.68
C LYS A 607 -19.11 0.53 5.25
N PRO A 608 -19.19 0.03 4.00
CA PRO A 608 -20.31 -0.82 3.57
C PRO A 608 -20.44 -2.12 4.39
N ILE A 609 -19.32 -2.70 4.80
CA ILE A 609 -19.28 -3.95 5.57
C ILE A 609 -19.59 -3.66 7.04
N LEU A 610 -18.92 -2.66 7.62
CA LEU A 610 -19.04 -2.33 9.04
C LEU A 610 -20.38 -1.66 9.40
N GLU A 611 -20.99 -0.94 8.47
CA GLU A 611 -22.33 -0.37 8.65
C GLU A 611 -23.41 -1.46 8.57
N LYS A 612 -23.31 -2.38 7.61
CA LYS A 612 -24.26 -3.46 7.43
C LYS A 612 -24.25 -4.45 8.60
N ASP A 613 -23.07 -4.88 9.03
CA ASP A 613 -22.94 -6.01 9.95
C ASP A 613 -22.83 -5.57 11.43
N LEU A 614 -22.34 -4.35 11.70
CA LEU A 614 -22.10 -3.84 13.06
C LEU A 614 -22.80 -2.49 13.35
N GLY A 615 -23.44 -1.86 12.36
CA GLY A 615 -24.09 -0.56 12.54
C GLY A 615 -23.10 0.60 12.76
N TRP A 616 -21.84 0.46 12.37
CA TRP A 616 -20.78 1.43 12.67
C TRP A 616 -20.79 2.70 11.78
N GLY A 617 -21.78 2.90 10.91
CA GLY A 617 -21.81 4.02 9.96
C GLY A 617 -21.62 5.41 10.61
N GLU A 618 -22.34 5.70 11.71
CA GLU A 618 -22.19 6.99 12.42
C GLU A 618 -20.89 7.07 13.22
N TYR A 619 -20.42 5.94 13.75
CA TYR A 619 -19.14 5.87 14.45
C TYR A 619 -17.97 6.18 13.50
N LEU A 620 -17.95 5.59 12.31
CA LEU A 620 -16.94 5.86 11.28
C LEU A 620 -16.95 7.31 10.80
N LYS A 621 -18.13 7.92 10.73
CA LYS A 621 -18.29 9.35 10.42
C LYS A 621 -17.68 10.23 11.52
N ASN A 622 -17.86 9.87 12.79
CA ASN A 622 -17.26 10.58 13.91
C ASN A 622 -15.74 10.38 13.98
N LEU A 623 -15.25 9.18 13.70
CA LEU A 623 -13.82 8.89 13.58
C LEU A 623 -13.17 9.79 12.51
N PHE A 624 -13.79 9.91 11.34
CA PHE A 624 -13.32 10.81 10.29
C PHE A 624 -13.33 12.29 10.72
N LYS A 625 -14.35 12.73 11.47
CA LYS A 625 -14.39 14.10 12.03
C LYS A 625 -13.23 14.37 12.99
N VAL A 626 -12.89 13.42 13.86
CA VAL A 626 -11.75 13.56 14.78
C VAL A 626 -10.44 13.71 14.01
N ILE A 627 -10.24 12.92 12.96
CA ILE A 627 -9.09 13.01 12.06
C ILE A 627 -9.02 14.39 11.38
N VAL A 628 -10.14 14.90 10.84
CA VAL A 628 -10.19 16.22 10.20
C VAL A 628 -9.92 17.36 11.19
N ASN A 629 -10.42 17.25 12.42
CA ASN A 629 -10.18 18.26 13.47
C ASN A 629 -8.70 18.31 13.91
N ALA A 630 -7.98 17.18 13.88
CA ALA A 630 -6.55 17.14 14.14
C ALA A 630 -5.75 17.88 13.05
N ILE A 631 -6.17 17.78 11.79
CA ILE A 631 -5.56 18.51 10.66
C ILE A 631 -5.78 20.02 10.78
N VAL A 632 -7.01 20.43 11.09
CA VAL A 632 -7.34 21.86 11.24
C VAL A 632 -6.51 22.51 12.34
N PHE A 633 -6.28 21.81 13.46
CA PHE A 633 -5.43 22.29 14.56
C PHE A 633 -3.97 22.54 14.14
N CYS A 634 -3.40 21.70 13.28
CA CYS A 634 -2.05 21.89 12.73
C CYS A 634 -1.96 23.08 11.76
N VAL A 635 -3.01 23.33 10.96
CA VAL A 635 -3.01 24.36 9.90
C VAL A 635 -3.36 25.76 10.44
N THR A 636 -4.14 25.87 11.53
CA THR A 636 -4.59 27.19 12.07
C THR A 636 -3.70 27.76 13.18
N PHE A 637 -2.51 27.19 13.40
CA PHE A 637 -1.55 27.62 14.43
C PHE A 637 -2.12 27.73 15.86
N GLY A 638 -3.22 27.01 16.17
CA GLY A 638 -3.83 27.00 17.51
C GLY A 638 -4.97 27.99 17.73
N ALA A 639 -5.52 28.64 16.69
CA ALA A 639 -6.78 29.35 16.80
C ALA A 639 -7.95 28.33 16.75
N SER A 640 -8.47 27.94 17.92
CA SER A 640 -9.65 27.08 18.02
C SER A 640 -10.92 27.86 17.68
N GLN A 641 -11.50 27.59 16.51
CA GLN A 641 -12.93 27.81 16.24
C GLN A 641 -13.47 26.45 15.79
N GLY A 642 -14.33 25.84 16.59
CA GLY A 642 -14.83 24.48 16.36
C GLY A 642 -15.71 24.40 15.12
N PHE A 643 -15.18 23.89 14.00
CA PHE A 643 -15.91 23.82 12.73
C PHE A 643 -16.69 22.51 12.51
N PHE A 644 -16.40 21.43 13.24
CA PHE A 644 -17.17 20.18 13.15
C PHE A 644 -17.50 19.64 14.55
N ALA A 645 -18.74 19.84 14.99
CA ALA A 645 -19.29 19.09 16.12
C ALA A 645 -19.35 17.59 15.75
N THR A 646 -18.73 16.73 16.55
CA THR A 646 -18.97 15.29 16.51
C THR A 646 -20.47 15.07 16.73
N THR A 647 -21.13 14.33 15.83
CA THR A 647 -22.56 14.06 16.01
C THR A 647 -22.65 12.99 17.09
N ARG A 648 -23.19 13.32 18.27
CA ARG A 648 -23.51 12.29 19.26
C ARG A 648 -24.49 11.31 18.62
N ALA A 649 -24.29 10.02 18.85
CA ALA A 649 -25.23 9.01 18.38
C ALA A 649 -26.60 9.30 19.03
N LYS A 650 -27.70 9.23 18.28
CA LYS A 650 -29.07 9.43 18.82
C LYS A 650 -29.39 8.49 19.99
N SER A 651 -28.74 7.32 20.03
CA SER A 651 -28.80 6.38 21.16
C SER A 651 -28.06 6.88 22.39
N ALA A 652 -26.91 7.55 22.26
CA ALA A 652 -26.21 8.17 23.38
C ALA A 652 -26.97 9.39 23.93
N GLU A 653 -27.60 10.18 23.05
CA GLU A 653 -28.48 11.29 23.45
C GLU A 653 -29.78 10.80 24.12
N ALA A 654 -30.33 9.68 23.66
CA ALA A 654 -31.49 9.03 24.26
C ALA A 654 -31.15 8.36 25.60
N VAL A 655 -29.96 7.78 25.74
CA VAL A 655 -29.47 7.21 27.00
C VAL A 655 -29.15 8.29 28.01
N GLU A 656 -28.50 9.40 27.61
CA GLU A 656 -28.19 10.51 28.52
C GLU A 656 -29.46 11.30 28.90
N LYS A 657 -30.47 11.39 28.00
CA LYS A 657 -31.82 11.87 28.35
C LYS A 657 -32.55 10.90 29.26
N ALA A 658 -32.49 9.60 29.02
CA ALA A 658 -33.10 8.60 29.88
C ALA A 658 -32.41 8.56 31.26
N GLU A 659 -31.09 8.72 31.32
CA GLU A 659 -30.28 8.81 32.54
C GLU A 659 -30.54 10.14 33.26
N SER A 660 -30.62 11.28 32.56
CA SER A 660 -30.99 12.56 33.15
C SER A 660 -32.43 12.60 33.65
N GLU A 661 -33.37 11.95 32.94
CA GLU A 661 -34.77 11.77 33.36
C GLU A 661 -34.88 10.76 34.51
N LEU A 662 -34.03 9.73 34.57
CA LEU A 662 -33.91 8.81 35.70
C LEU A 662 -33.33 9.50 36.93
N GLU A 663 -32.31 10.35 36.78
CA GLU A 663 -31.71 11.14 37.87
C GLU A 663 -32.68 12.22 38.39
N LEU A 664 -33.43 12.89 37.50
CA LEU A 664 -34.48 13.84 37.89
C LEU A 664 -35.68 13.15 38.57
N ASN A 665 -36.07 11.94 38.14
CA ASN A 665 -37.13 11.17 38.80
C ASN A 665 -36.67 10.53 40.13
N GLN A 666 -35.38 10.25 40.30
CA GLN A 666 -34.80 9.79 41.57
C GLN A 666 -34.67 10.94 42.59
N LEU A 667 -34.41 12.16 42.14
CA LEU A 667 -34.43 13.36 42.99
C LEU A 667 -35.84 13.85 43.35
N GLY A 668 -36.85 13.54 42.52
CA GLY A 668 -38.26 13.84 42.78
C GLY A 668 -39.04 12.78 43.58
N SER A 669 -38.44 11.62 43.87
CA SER A 669 -39.09 10.50 44.58
C SER A 669 -38.57 10.24 46.00
N LEU A 670 -37.74 11.14 46.55
CA LEU A 670 -37.51 11.17 47.99
C LEU A 670 -38.78 11.70 48.68
N PRO A 671 -39.45 10.90 49.53
CA PRO A 671 -40.63 11.36 50.26
C PRO A 671 -40.27 12.53 51.18
N LYS A 672 -41.20 13.50 51.22
CA LYS A 672 -41.14 14.74 52.01
C LYS A 672 -40.72 14.56 53.46
#